data_AF-A0A399ESF1-F1
#
_entry.id   AF-A0A399ESF1-F1
#
_cell.length_a   1.000
_cell.length_b   1.000
_cell.length_c   1.000
_cell.angle_alpha   90.00
_cell.angle_beta   90.00
_cell.angle_gamma   90.00
#
_symmetry.space_group_name_H-M   'P 1'
#
loop_
_entity.id
_entity.type
_entity.pdbx_description
1 polymer ?
#
loop_
_entity_poly.entity_id
_entity_poly.type
_entity_poly.pdbx_seq_one_letter_code
_entity_poly.pdbx_strand_id
1 'polypeptide(L)'
;MARILLVEDDQADLLLIRQHLEGLEAEWHSVGDLQALKRALEKGPYDVMLLSLGPRPEDGLEELRVMRAYAPDTPLVMLVPPRLEPLAMAVAKPDLDEFVVKRKGKLPGLRAAVEKALERKHRRDLFEAVPVGLYRSTPEGRILEANPALCAMLGYSREELLGLDARALYLEAEEREAAVAHLETTPLVVAQRLRLQRKDGEVLWVEEHAHAVRDSQGQVLYLEGSLVDISERTRLEERFRALVENTSDLIYLMDENGAMLYASPNVRQVLGYDPQGYLRERLSVLSFVHPEDRPYAEASLEDLVRHPGQTREYRLRILDASGEVRHARVWGRNLLHDPAVRGIVLNVRDVTEEDRLRLSLERERSRFKAIVEALSGVVFQVALLPGQPGRPVYVSPQAQTVLGHSPEALLENPALWWGNVHPEDQASLPKDAGAPGEVRVLRYRYRHGQSGAWVWIQEHRVADPEGQFLTGYAYDATKELEAQRALAEQEALFRTLSETAPALILLWQEEQLVFANREAERTTGYSLEELKSRPIWEFVHPLDREMVRARGQARLRGEAVESRYRFRIRTKSGETRWLDYSAARVDFGGRPAVLGVGFDVTEAQEHQLDLEAVVRLAEALRRSDELKVMLVAALDETLALLDTPVGSVLLYDPESHSLEEVASRGWLAPIPTPPVVQEESLTGWVLLHGVPYVSREFAADPKLRPAIRHLVPPGWGGVVLPLRAGSWRVGALTLAVAHPRELSARELKRLELIGEAIGNAVRRASLRRKLEARVGQLEALRAIDQAISASLDLRLALEVFCEQLMRLPLDAVSLLLYRKESRMLETIETRGFRSPPSEVRRLSVPLGQGHTGRAALERRPVGVDDLTRDPGFAPEFTLREGFVAMRALPLLAKGELLGVLVAFTRRPWDLSSEEEEFLEALATQGSIAIENSRLFEGLQRAKLELELAYDLTLLGWAQAVEMRDQETAGHTQRVTELTLKLARQMGLPEEDLEHLRRGAILHDVGKLGVPDAVLLKPGSLSEEEWALMRKHPTLAHQWLSGIPFLRKALAIPYAHHERWDGSGYPRGLKGEAIPLEARIFAVIDVYDALTSDRPYRPAWPREKALEYIREQSGKQFDPEVVAAFLELMHAEDSSAR
;
A
#
# COMPACT_ATOMS: atom_id res chain seq x y z
N MET A 1 36.84 -0.86 43.13
CA MET A 1 38.06 -0.75 43.96
C MET A 1 39.07 0.10 43.22
N ALA A 2 39.57 1.16 43.85
CA ALA A 2 40.57 2.04 43.26
C ALA A 2 41.96 1.41 43.30
N ARG A 3 42.74 1.45 42.23
CA ARG A 3 44.13 0.96 42.19
C ARG A 3 45.08 2.06 42.61
N ILE A 4 45.77 1.90 43.74
CA ILE A 4 46.69 2.91 44.27
C ILE A 4 48.12 2.40 44.19
N LEU A 5 48.98 3.16 43.50
CA LEU A 5 50.43 2.91 43.46
C LEU A 5 51.10 3.72 44.56
N LEU A 6 51.84 3.06 45.44
CA LEU A 6 52.57 3.68 46.54
C LEU A 6 54.08 3.45 46.37
N VAL A 7 54.83 4.54 46.21
CA VAL A 7 56.29 4.55 46.13
C VAL A 7 56.84 4.95 47.50
N GLU A 8 57.37 3.97 48.23
CA GLU A 8 57.95 4.12 49.57
C GLU A 8 58.88 2.93 49.85
N ASP A 9 60.11 3.21 50.28
CA ASP A 9 61.16 2.22 50.57
C ASP A 9 61.23 1.87 52.06
N ASP A 10 60.69 2.71 52.96
CA ASP A 10 60.62 2.46 54.39
C ASP A 10 59.39 1.66 54.82
N GLN A 11 59.62 0.50 55.47
CA GLN A 11 58.57 -0.41 55.96
C GLN A 11 57.68 0.20 57.05
N ALA A 12 58.21 1.06 57.92
CA ALA A 12 57.43 1.67 58.99
C ALA A 12 56.48 2.74 58.42
N ASP A 13 56.93 3.46 57.41
CA ASP A 13 56.12 4.46 56.72
C ASP A 13 55.06 3.86 55.81
N LEU A 14 55.35 2.74 55.14
CA LEU A 14 54.33 1.93 54.43
C LEU A 14 53.17 1.51 55.35
N LEU A 15 53.49 1.04 56.57
CA LEU A 15 52.51 0.67 57.59
C LEU A 15 51.70 1.88 58.08
N LEU A 16 52.36 3.01 58.30
CA LEU A 16 51.72 4.25 58.74
C LEU A 16 50.75 4.82 57.68
N ILE A 17 51.14 4.77 56.40
CA ILE A 17 50.30 5.20 55.27
C ILE A 17 49.05 4.33 55.16
N ARG A 18 49.21 3.00 55.25
CA ARG A 18 48.08 2.06 55.21
C ARG A 18 47.13 2.26 56.40
N GLN A 19 47.65 2.48 57.60
CA GLN A 19 46.82 2.72 58.78
C GLN A 19 45.98 4.01 58.64
N HIS A 20 46.54 5.07 58.08
CA HIS A 20 45.80 6.32 57.84
C HIS A 20 44.78 6.24 56.69
N LEU A 21 44.86 5.19 55.87
CA LEU A 21 43.95 4.92 54.75
C LEU A 21 43.06 3.69 55.03
N GLU A 22 43.00 3.19 56.27
CA GLU A 22 42.11 2.11 56.68
C GLU A 22 40.64 2.49 56.42
N GLY A 23 39.91 1.60 55.73
CA GLY A 23 38.52 1.79 55.30
C GLY A 23 38.34 2.26 53.87
N LEU A 24 39.41 2.53 53.11
CA LEU A 24 39.34 2.85 51.69
C LEU A 24 39.39 1.54 50.86
N GLU A 25 38.35 1.24 50.09
CA GLU A 25 38.30 0.05 49.22
C GLU A 25 39.21 0.20 47.99
N ALA A 26 40.50 -0.12 48.18
CA ALA A 26 41.53 0.03 47.16
C ALA A 26 42.41 -1.22 47.01
N GLU A 27 42.89 -1.44 45.79
CA GLU A 27 43.92 -2.41 45.45
C GLU A 27 45.30 -1.73 45.53
N TRP A 28 46.12 -2.16 46.48
CA TRP A 28 47.39 -1.48 46.82
C TRP A 28 48.58 -2.12 46.12
N HIS A 29 49.33 -1.32 45.37
CA HIS A 29 50.56 -1.74 44.71
C HIS A 29 51.71 -0.91 45.31
N SER A 30 52.60 -1.55 46.08
CA SER A 30 53.72 -0.86 46.73
C SER A 30 55.04 -1.18 46.02
N VAL A 31 55.84 -0.16 45.73
CA VAL A 31 57.16 -0.28 45.09
C VAL A 31 58.20 0.48 45.90
N GLY A 32 59.40 -0.09 46.03
CA GLY A 32 60.50 0.50 46.83
C GLY A 32 61.76 0.83 46.04
N ASP A 33 61.75 0.69 44.71
CA ASP A 33 62.87 1.07 43.85
C ASP A 33 62.41 1.49 42.43
N LEU A 34 63.27 2.24 41.73
CA LEU A 34 62.99 2.82 40.41
C LEU A 34 62.69 1.76 39.32
N GLN A 35 63.29 0.56 39.39
CA GLN A 35 63.03 -0.52 38.43
C GLN A 35 61.69 -1.22 38.69
N ALA A 36 61.31 -1.37 39.95
CA ALA A 36 60.00 -1.87 40.35
C ALA A 36 58.91 -0.87 39.96
N LEU A 37 59.16 0.43 40.11
CA LEU A 37 58.27 1.51 39.68
C LEU A 37 57.98 1.46 38.17
N LYS A 38 59.01 1.37 37.32
CA LYS A 38 58.85 1.24 35.86
C LYS A 38 58.01 0.02 35.48
N ARG A 39 58.31 -1.15 36.06
CA ARG A 39 57.56 -2.39 35.84
C ARG A 39 56.11 -2.32 36.33
N ALA A 40 55.86 -1.59 37.42
CA ALA A 40 54.51 -1.40 37.95
C ALA A 40 53.68 -0.50 37.03
N LEU A 41 54.27 0.56 36.47
CA LEU A 41 53.63 1.48 35.52
C LEU A 41 53.36 0.81 34.16
N GLU A 42 54.18 -0.15 33.72
CA GLU A 42 53.94 -0.95 32.50
C GLU A 42 52.76 -1.95 32.63
N LYS A 43 52.40 -2.37 33.85
CA LYS A 43 51.38 -3.41 34.08
C LYS A 43 49.93 -2.91 34.07
N GLY A 44 49.71 -1.61 33.95
CA GLY A 44 48.37 -1.03 33.79
C GLY A 44 48.15 0.25 34.59
N PRO A 45 47.08 1.00 34.29
CA PRO A 45 46.83 2.32 34.83
C PRO A 45 46.45 2.27 36.32
N TYR A 46 46.86 3.30 37.08
CA TYR A 46 46.51 3.51 38.49
C TYR A 46 45.53 4.67 38.65
N ASP A 47 44.77 4.67 39.73
CA ASP A 47 43.79 5.70 40.09
C ASP A 47 44.37 6.86 40.86
N VAL A 48 45.31 6.59 41.77
CA VAL A 48 46.14 7.62 42.40
C VAL A 48 47.53 7.05 42.61
N MET A 49 48.52 7.91 42.48
CA MET A 49 49.89 7.59 42.82
C MET A 49 50.33 8.36 44.06
N LEU A 50 50.94 7.67 45.01
CA LEU A 50 51.50 8.22 46.23
C LEU A 50 53.03 8.14 46.15
N LEU A 51 53.71 9.26 46.32
CA LEU A 51 55.17 9.33 46.33
C LEU A 51 55.64 9.82 47.70
N SER A 52 56.37 9.00 48.44
CA SER A 52 56.99 9.42 49.69
C SER A 52 58.42 9.85 49.49
N LEU A 53 58.72 11.11 49.85
CA LEU A 53 60.09 11.62 49.76
C LEU A 53 60.92 11.13 50.95
N GLY A 54 61.94 10.33 50.64
CA GLY A 54 62.98 9.92 51.58
C GLY A 54 63.90 11.07 52.04
N PRO A 55 64.93 10.78 52.86
CA PRO A 55 65.87 11.77 53.38
C PRO A 55 66.78 12.40 52.31
N ARG A 56 66.88 11.80 51.11
CA ARG A 56 67.60 12.34 49.95
C ARG A 56 66.59 12.80 48.90
N PRO A 57 66.47 14.11 48.62
CA PRO A 57 65.47 14.63 47.70
C PRO A 57 65.73 14.29 46.22
N GLU A 58 66.96 13.89 45.86
CA GLU A 58 67.34 13.60 44.47
C GLU A 58 66.70 12.32 43.94
N ASP A 59 66.57 11.30 44.80
CA ASP A 59 66.01 9.99 44.45
C ASP A 59 64.50 10.09 44.15
N GLY A 60 63.75 10.81 45.00
CA GLY A 60 62.31 11.03 44.81
C GLY A 60 61.96 11.95 43.63
N LEU A 61 62.87 12.84 43.21
CA LEU A 61 62.69 13.66 42.01
C LEU A 61 62.84 12.85 40.72
N GLU A 62 63.67 11.81 40.72
CA GLU A 62 63.80 10.90 39.58
C GLU A 62 62.56 10.01 39.44
N GLU A 63 62.03 9.50 40.56
CA GLU A 63 60.76 8.77 40.62
C GLU A 63 59.58 9.62 40.13
N LEU A 64 59.49 10.88 40.57
CA LEU A 64 58.49 11.84 40.09
C LEU A 64 58.52 12.01 38.57
N ARG A 65 59.71 12.17 37.97
CA ARG A 65 59.86 12.31 36.52
C ARG A 65 59.43 11.06 35.77
N VAL A 66 59.76 9.88 36.28
CA VAL A 66 59.34 8.61 35.67
C VAL A 66 57.82 8.44 35.73
N MET A 67 57.22 8.74 36.88
CA MET A 67 55.77 8.66 37.07
C MET A 67 55.04 9.61 36.11
N ARG A 68 55.52 10.85 35.95
CA ARG A 68 54.92 11.83 35.02
C ARG A 68 55.19 11.50 33.54
N ALA A 69 56.28 10.83 33.21
CA ALA A 69 56.54 10.39 31.83
C ALA A 69 55.62 9.24 31.40
N TYR A 70 55.32 8.30 32.29
CA TYR A 70 54.49 7.12 31.98
C TYR A 70 53.00 7.36 32.23
N ALA A 71 52.66 8.21 33.19
CA ALA A 71 51.30 8.48 33.62
C ALA A 71 51.11 9.99 33.88
N PRO A 72 51.26 10.85 32.84
CA PRO A 72 51.22 12.30 32.99
C PRO A 72 49.94 12.79 33.66
N ASP A 73 48.81 12.16 33.33
CA ASP A 73 47.51 12.55 33.83
C ASP A 73 47.11 11.86 35.15
N THR A 74 47.83 10.85 35.65
CA THR A 74 47.39 10.19 36.90
C THR A 74 47.67 11.10 38.11
N PRO A 75 46.70 11.34 39.01
CA PRO A 75 46.91 12.24 40.14
C PRO A 75 48.01 11.74 41.06
N LEU A 76 48.87 12.66 41.49
CA LEU A 76 50.00 12.38 42.37
C LEU A 76 49.84 13.12 43.71
N VAL A 77 49.84 12.36 44.80
CA VAL A 77 49.91 12.89 46.16
C VAL A 77 51.31 12.64 46.73
N MET A 78 52.01 13.70 47.10
CA MET A 78 53.38 13.58 47.61
C MET A 78 53.45 13.73 49.14
N LEU A 79 54.13 12.80 49.79
CA LEU A 79 54.38 12.82 51.23
C LEU A 79 55.76 13.44 51.49
N VAL A 80 55.78 14.58 52.18
CA VAL A 80 56.98 15.41 52.30
C VAL A 80 57.44 15.51 53.75
N PRO A 81 58.71 15.23 54.08
CA PRO A 81 59.28 15.53 55.39
C PRO A 81 59.31 17.05 55.66
N PRO A 82 59.13 17.53 56.91
CA PRO A 82 59.02 18.97 57.20
C PRO A 82 60.29 19.76 56.85
N ARG A 83 61.44 19.08 56.80
CA ARG A 83 62.72 19.69 56.42
C ARG A 83 62.84 19.95 54.91
N LEU A 84 62.04 19.27 54.09
CA LEU A 84 62.08 19.33 52.63
C LEU A 84 60.88 20.08 52.03
N GLU A 85 59.95 20.57 52.86
CA GLU A 85 58.75 21.30 52.44
C GLU A 85 59.05 22.52 51.54
N PRO A 86 60.04 23.40 51.82
CA PRO A 86 60.35 24.52 50.94
C PRO A 86 60.94 24.11 49.59
N LEU A 87 61.68 23.00 49.55
CA LEU A 87 62.33 22.47 48.35
C LEU A 87 61.30 21.77 47.43
N ALA A 88 60.44 20.95 48.01
CA ALA A 88 59.31 20.31 47.33
C ALA A 88 58.37 21.34 46.69
N MET A 89 58.04 22.42 47.41
CA MET A 89 57.21 23.51 46.89
C MET A 89 57.84 24.33 45.75
N ALA A 90 59.17 24.33 45.61
CA ALA A 90 59.85 25.08 44.56
C ALA A 90 60.06 24.24 43.28
N VAL A 91 60.34 22.93 43.43
CA VAL A 91 60.77 22.07 42.32
C VAL A 91 59.64 21.23 41.72
N ALA A 92 58.67 20.79 42.53
CA ALA A 92 57.64 19.85 42.10
C ALA A 92 56.24 20.49 41.93
N LYS A 93 56.10 21.80 42.19
CA LYS A 93 54.83 22.54 42.15
C LYS A 93 54.05 22.43 40.83
N PRO A 94 54.67 22.42 39.63
CA PRO A 94 53.94 22.25 38.38
C PRO A 94 53.37 20.84 38.20
N ASP A 95 53.98 19.84 38.84
CA ASP A 95 53.75 18.41 38.61
C ASP A 95 53.06 17.72 39.79
N LEU A 96 52.46 18.47 40.72
CA LEU A 96 51.82 17.98 41.95
C LEU A 96 50.34 18.35 42.04
N ASP A 97 49.49 17.37 42.34
CA ASP A 97 48.05 17.58 42.52
C ASP A 97 47.69 17.96 43.98
N GLU A 98 48.34 17.29 44.94
CA GLU A 98 48.19 17.45 46.40
C GLU A 98 49.51 17.07 47.10
N PHE A 99 49.75 17.58 48.32
CA PHE A 99 50.89 17.16 49.14
C PHE A 99 50.56 17.13 50.63
N VAL A 100 51.20 16.23 51.37
CA VAL A 100 50.94 16.01 52.80
C VAL A 100 52.26 16.03 53.57
N VAL A 101 52.33 16.84 54.62
CA VAL A 101 53.55 16.98 55.44
C VAL A 101 53.60 15.90 56.53
N LYS A 102 54.67 15.11 56.54
CA LYS A 102 54.90 14.01 57.47
C LYS A 102 55.41 14.51 58.82
N ARG A 103 54.58 14.50 59.86
CA ARG A 103 54.94 15.02 61.21
C ARG A 103 55.07 13.89 62.22
N LYS A 104 56.27 13.67 62.78
CA LYS A 104 56.60 12.70 63.87
C LYS A 104 55.54 11.60 64.09
N GLY A 105 55.47 10.64 63.16
CA GLY A 105 54.61 9.45 63.27
C GLY A 105 53.11 9.66 62.98
N LYS A 106 52.72 10.76 62.32
CA LYS A 106 51.34 11.01 61.85
C LYS A 106 51.34 11.64 60.45
N LEU A 107 50.31 11.31 59.66
CA LEU A 107 50.03 11.90 58.34
C LEU A 107 48.66 12.61 58.35
N PRO A 108 48.53 13.76 59.06
CA PRO A 108 47.26 14.46 59.17
C PRO A 108 46.80 14.95 57.79
N GLY A 109 45.59 14.58 57.39
CA GLY A 109 45.00 14.98 56.11
C GLY A 109 45.34 14.07 54.92
N LEU A 110 46.10 12.97 55.11
CA LEU A 110 46.43 12.05 54.01
C LEU A 110 45.20 11.44 53.35
N ARG A 111 44.25 10.95 54.15
CA ARG A 111 43.00 10.40 53.64
C ARG A 111 42.23 11.41 52.81
N ALA A 112 42.05 12.62 53.32
CA ALA A 112 41.38 13.70 52.60
C ALA A 112 42.13 14.08 51.31
N ALA A 113 43.47 14.09 51.31
CA ALA A 113 44.26 14.38 50.10
C ALA A 113 44.13 13.28 49.03
N VAL A 114 44.11 12.01 49.43
CA VAL A 114 43.91 10.86 48.53
C VAL A 114 42.48 10.80 48.01
N GLU A 115 41.47 11.01 48.86
CA GLU A 115 40.06 11.08 48.46
C GLU A 115 39.83 12.23 47.47
N LYS A 116 40.41 13.41 47.74
CA LYS A 116 40.36 14.57 46.82
C LYS A 116 41.09 14.32 45.49
N ALA A 117 42.19 13.58 45.51
CA ALA A 117 42.92 13.18 44.29
C ALA A 117 42.12 12.16 43.47
N LEU A 118 41.50 11.16 44.12
CA LEU A 118 40.59 10.20 43.50
C LEU A 118 39.36 10.89 42.91
N GLU A 119 38.78 11.85 43.63
CA GLU A 119 37.64 12.63 43.19
C GLU A 119 37.98 13.50 41.96
N ARG A 120 39.15 14.15 41.95
CA ARG A 120 39.65 14.88 40.77
C ARG A 120 39.87 13.97 39.56
N LYS A 121 40.42 12.76 39.75
CA LYS A 121 40.56 11.79 38.67
C LYS A 121 39.20 11.36 38.14
N HIS A 122 38.32 10.93 39.05
CA HIS A 122 36.98 10.48 38.70
C HIS A 122 36.23 11.55 37.90
N ARG A 123 36.36 12.81 38.30
CA ARG A 123 35.85 13.96 37.56
C ARG A 123 36.39 14.08 36.13
N ARG A 124 37.70 13.92 35.92
CA ARG A 124 38.30 13.99 34.58
C ARG A 124 37.90 12.77 33.73
N ASP A 125 37.94 11.59 34.32
CA ASP A 125 37.53 10.36 33.65
C ASP A 125 36.06 10.44 33.20
N LEU A 126 35.19 11.06 34.00
CA LEU A 126 33.80 11.35 33.62
C LEU A 126 33.71 12.31 32.42
N PHE A 127 34.45 13.43 32.43
CA PHE A 127 34.49 14.36 31.29
C PHE A 127 34.96 13.68 29.99
N GLU A 128 35.92 12.75 30.10
CA GLU A 128 36.46 12.01 28.96
C GLU A 128 35.60 10.83 28.51
N ALA A 129 34.85 10.21 29.41
CA ALA A 129 34.00 9.04 29.13
C ALA A 129 32.61 9.38 28.58
N VAL A 130 32.18 10.65 28.64
CA VAL A 130 30.88 11.09 28.12
C VAL A 130 30.88 11.00 26.58
N PRO A 131 29.96 10.24 25.96
CA PRO A 131 29.91 10.03 24.51
C PRO A 131 29.26 11.18 23.73
N VAL A 132 29.24 12.38 24.32
CA VAL A 132 28.68 13.62 23.75
C VAL A 132 29.82 14.62 23.62
N GLY A 133 29.83 15.41 22.55
CA GLY A 133 30.90 16.37 22.32
C GLY A 133 30.83 17.55 23.27
N LEU A 134 31.64 17.58 24.33
CA LEU A 134 31.68 18.67 25.31
C LEU A 134 32.79 19.66 24.96
N TYR A 135 32.48 20.95 25.06
CA TYR A 135 33.43 22.02 24.80
C TYR A 135 33.30 23.22 25.75
N ARG A 136 34.40 23.96 25.89
CA ARG A 136 34.43 25.32 26.44
C ARG A 136 35.13 26.24 25.44
N SER A 137 34.60 27.42 25.14
CA SER A 137 35.23 28.38 24.23
C SER A 137 35.08 29.82 24.71
N THR A 138 35.92 30.75 24.25
CA THR A 138 35.72 32.18 24.49
C THR A 138 34.68 32.75 23.50
N PRO A 139 34.03 33.89 23.84
CA PRO A 139 33.12 34.57 22.92
C PRO A 139 33.76 34.87 21.55
N GLU A 140 35.06 35.16 21.53
CA GLU A 140 35.83 35.49 20.33
C GLU A 140 36.18 34.26 19.46
N GLY A 141 35.85 33.05 19.90
CA GLY A 141 36.03 31.83 19.10
C GLY A 141 37.16 30.89 19.54
N ARG A 142 37.93 31.19 20.59
CA ARG A 142 39.02 30.30 21.03
C ARG A 142 38.49 29.12 21.83
N ILE A 143 38.77 27.88 21.41
CA ILE A 143 38.41 26.68 22.18
C ILE A 143 39.38 26.52 23.35
N LEU A 144 38.84 26.40 24.56
CA LEU A 144 39.58 26.25 25.82
C LEU A 144 39.65 24.79 26.27
N GLU A 145 38.56 24.03 26.08
CA GLU A 145 38.47 22.61 26.39
C GLU A 145 37.62 21.89 25.35
N ALA A 146 37.97 20.63 25.05
CA ALA A 146 37.27 19.72 24.17
C ALA A 146 37.48 18.29 24.67
N ASN A 147 36.42 17.50 24.79
CA ASN A 147 36.51 16.09 25.18
C ASN A 147 36.79 15.15 23.98
N PRO A 148 37.17 13.88 24.20
CA PRO A 148 37.48 12.94 23.12
C PRO A 148 36.32 12.69 22.15
N ALA A 149 35.07 12.69 22.64
CA ALA A 149 33.89 12.52 21.80
C ALA A 149 33.73 13.66 20.78
N LEU A 150 33.99 14.91 21.19
CA LEU A 150 33.99 16.06 20.27
C LEU A 150 35.09 15.96 19.22
N CYS A 151 36.29 15.53 19.64
CA CYS A 151 37.43 15.32 18.75
C CYS A 151 37.08 14.27 17.67
N ALA A 152 36.48 13.14 18.08
CA ALA A 152 36.06 12.08 17.17
C ALA A 152 34.94 12.53 16.22
N MET A 153 33.96 13.28 16.72
CA MET A 153 32.85 13.82 15.94
C MET A 153 33.37 14.71 14.80
N LEU A 154 34.20 15.70 15.13
CA LEU A 154 34.69 16.69 14.16
C LEU A 154 35.91 16.20 13.34
N GLY A 155 36.56 15.12 13.77
CA GLY A 155 37.73 14.53 13.09
C GLY A 155 39.05 15.26 13.35
N TYR A 156 39.11 16.09 14.40
CA TYR A 156 40.31 16.83 14.80
C TYR A 156 40.96 16.21 16.03
N SER A 157 42.28 16.37 16.19
CA SER A 157 42.91 16.10 17.48
C SER A 157 42.56 17.19 18.51
N ARG A 158 42.72 16.88 19.80
CA ARG A 158 42.48 17.86 20.87
C ARG A 158 43.35 19.11 20.72
N GLU A 159 44.63 18.93 20.38
CA GLU A 159 45.58 20.02 20.17
C GLU A 159 45.21 20.88 18.97
N GLU A 160 44.74 20.24 17.89
CA GLU A 160 44.24 20.95 16.71
C GLU A 160 43.00 21.79 17.05
N LEU A 161 42.04 21.24 17.80
CA LEU A 161 40.84 21.97 18.24
C LEU A 161 41.16 23.17 19.13
N LEU A 162 42.06 23.00 20.11
CA LEU A 162 42.47 24.09 21.02
C LEU A 162 43.22 25.22 20.28
N GLY A 163 43.88 24.90 19.16
CA GLY A 163 44.51 25.86 18.26
C GLY A 163 43.59 26.46 17.20
N LEU A 164 42.37 25.92 17.04
CA LEU A 164 41.41 26.33 16.01
C LEU A 164 40.54 27.48 16.51
N ASP A 165 40.19 28.38 15.59
CA ASP A 165 39.07 29.31 15.80
C ASP A 165 37.76 28.56 15.52
N ALA A 166 36.89 28.49 16.52
CA ALA A 166 35.63 27.78 16.44
C ALA A 166 34.69 28.31 15.36
N ARG A 167 34.88 29.53 14.82
CA ARG A 167 34.17 30.02 13.61
C ARG A 167 34.39 29.12 12.40
N ALA A 168 35.57 28.51 12.28
CA ALA A 168 35.90 27.63 11.16
C ALA A 168 35.15 26.29 11.19
N LEU A 169 34.49 25.96 12.31
CA LEU A 169 33.67 24.76 12.42
C LEU A 169 32.25 24.97 11.88
N TYR A 170 31.77 26.21 11.75
CA TYR A 170 30.42 26.51 11.27
C TYR A 170 30.41 26.66 9.76
N LEU A 171 29.33 26.25 9.10
CA LEU A 171 29.18 26.40 7.65
C LEU A 171 29.19 27.88 7.22
N GLU A 172 28.52 28.72 8.01
CA GLU A 172 28.48 30.17 7.86
C GLU A 172 28.92 30.79 9.18
N ALA A 173 29.95 31.64 9.16
CA ALA A 173 30.49 32.25 10.39
C ALA A 173 29.45 33.11 11.13
N GLU A 174 28.48 33.66 10.42
CA GLU A 174 27.36 34.44 10.94
C GLU A 174 26.41 33.62 11.83
N GLU A 175 26.29 32.29 11.61
CA GLU A 175 25.50 31.40 12.47
C GLU A 175 26.08 31.36 13.89
N ARG A 176 27.42 31.40 14.02
CA ARG A 176 28.10 31.50 15.32
C ARG A 176 27.92 32.87 15.96
N GLU A 177 28.10 33.95 15.20
CA GLU A 177 27.95 35.32 15.72
C GLU A 177 26.53 35.56 16.25
N ALA A 178 25.52 35.03 15.55
CA ALA A 178 24.13 35.05 16.02
C ALA A 178 23.93 34.24 17.30
N ALA A 179 24.54 33.04 17.40
CA ALA A 179 24.49 32.23 18.61
C ALA A 179 25.17 32.92 19.81
N VAL A 180 26.34 33.53 19.61
CA VAL A 180 27.07 34.28 20.65
C VAL A 180 26.29 35.53 21.07
N ALA A 181 25.78 36.34 20.14
CA ALA A 181 24.97 37.51 20.45
C ALA A 181 23.67 37.15 21.21
N HIS A 182 23.08 35.99 20.91
CA HIS A 182 21.95 35.46 21.64
C HIS A 182 22.32 35.05 23.08
N LEU A 183 23.49 34.42 23.27
CA LEU A 183 24.07 34.07 24.58
C LEU A 183 24.49 35.28 25.42
N GLU A 184 24.81 36.40 24.77
CA GLU A 184 25.13 37.66 25.45
C GLU A 184 23.90 38.34 26.05
N THR A 185 22.73 38.19 25.41
CA THR A 185 21.47 38.83 25.80
C THR A 185 20.53 37.91 26.59
N THR A 186 20.70 36.60 26.44
CA THR A 186 19.89 35.56 27.06
C THR A 186 20.82 34.63 27.85
N PRO A 187 20.51 34.27 29.11
CA PRO A 187 21.40 33.41 29.91
C PRO A 187 21.61 31.99 29.35
N LEU A 188 20.90 31.60 28.28
CA LEU A 188 20.96 30.26 27.69
C LEU A 188 20.56 30.25 26.20
N VAL A 189 21.20 29.40 25.39
CA VAL A 189 20.66 28.93 24.11
C VAL A 189 19.85 27.64 24.34
N VAL A 190 18.58 27.67 23.93
CA VAL A 190 17.74 26.46 23.78
C VAL A 190 18.24 25.68 22.57
N ALA A 191 18.38 24.36 22.71
CA ALA A 191 18.75 23.37 21.68
C ALA A 191 18.68 23.91 20.24
N GLN A 192 19.82 24.30 19.66
CA GLN A 192 19.88 24.83 18.31
C GLN A 192 20.41 23.77 17.36
N ARG A 193 19.66 23.51 16.29
CA ARG A 193 20.15 22.70 15.18
C ARG A 193 21.00 23.56 14.27
N LEU A 194 22.23 23.12 14.05
CA LEU A 194 23.20 23.83 13.24
C LEU A 194 24.06 22.86 12.44
N ARG A 195 24.74 23.40 11.43
CA ARG A 195 25.57 22.61 10.51
C ARG A 195 27.02 22.91 10.78
N LEU A 196 27.75 21.90 11.23
CA LEU A 196 29.20 21.98 11.40
C LEU A 196 29.90 21.30 10.25
N GLN A 197 31.08 21.80 9.91
CA GLN A 197 31.97 21.19 8.94
C GLN A 197 33.05 20.41 9.67
N ARG A 198 33.23 19.14 9.27
CA ARG A 198 34.31 18.27 9.74
C ARG A 198 35.63 18.62 9.05
N LYS A 199 36.73 18.08 9.58
CA LYS A 199 38.07 18.22 8.98
C LYS A 199 38.17 17.73 7.53
N ASP A 200 37.39 16.72 7.16
CA ASP A 200 37.34 16.15 5.80
C ASP A 200 36.42 16.90 4.84
N GLY A 201 35.73 17.94 5.32
CA GLY A 201 34.79 18.75 4.56
C GLY A 201 33.34 18.25 4.57
N GLU A 202 33.04 17.10 5.19
CA GLU A 202 31.65 16.63 5.36
C GLU A 202 30.86 17.56 6.29
N VAL A 203 29.60 17.79 5.96
CA VAL A 203 28.67 18.57 6.78
C VAL A 203 27.94 17.66 7.77
N LEU A 204 28.09 17.94 9.05
CA LEU A 204 27.33 17.32 10.14
C LEU A 204 26.17 18.22 10.53
N TRP A 205 24.99 17.62 10.69
CA TRP A 205 23.93 18.24 11.46
C TRP A 205 24.16 17.92 12.93
N VAL A 206 24.25 18.95 13.74
CA VAL A 206 24.41 18.81 15.19
C VAL A 206 23.32 19.57 15.91
N GLU A 207 22.96 19.07 17.09
CA GLU A 207 22.16 19.79 18.05
C GLU A 207 23.08 20.30 19.15
N GLU A 208 23.13 21.63 19.29
CA GLU A 208 23.96 22.33 20.27
C GLU A 208 23.13 22.80 21.45
N HIS A 209 23.67 22.58 22.65
CA HIS A 209 23.20 23.20 23.88
C HIS A 209 24.35 23.99 24.49
N ALA A 210 24.20 25.30 24.68
CA ALA A 210 25.27 26.16 25.19
C ALA A 210 24.77 27.23 26.16
N HIS A 211 25.64 27.66 27.07
CA HIS A 211 25.40 28.76 28.00
C HIS A 211 26.64 29.64 28.21
N ALA A 212 26.40 30.90 28.61
CA ALA A 212 27.46 31.87 28.86
C ALA A 212 27.79 31.98 30.36
N VAL A 213 29.04 31.71 30.71
CA VAL A 213 29.57 31.87 32.07
C VAL A 213 30.12 33.29 32.24
N ARG A 214 29.75 33.96 33.33
CA ARG A 214 30.00 35.39 33.55
C ARG A 214 30.74 35.66 34.85
N ASP A 215 31.47 36.76 34.88
CA ASP A 215 32.12 37.26 36.10
C ASP A 215 31.15 38.01 37.03
N SER A 216 31.64 38.47 38.19
CA SER A 216 30.87 39.23 39.17
C SER A 216 30.39 40.61 38.68
N GLN A 217 30.90 41.10 37.55
CA GLN A 217 30.49 42.37 36.92
C GLN A 217 29.53 42.15 35.74
N GLY A 218 29.19 40.90 35.42
CA GLY A 218 28.25 40.51 34.36
C GLY A 218 28.89 40.29 32.98
N GLN A 219 30.22 40.36 32.87
CA GLN A 219 30.95 40.17 31.62
C GLN A 219 31.14 38.68 31.33
N VAL A 220 30.96 38.25 30.07
CA VAL A 220 31.10 36.83 29.68
C VAL A 220 32.57 36.43 29.69
N LEU A 221 32.91 35.40 30.49
CA LEU A 221 34.25 34.83 30.59
C LEU A 221 34.47 33.74 29.54
N TYR A 222 33.51 32.83 29.38
CA TYR A 222 33.55 31.71 28.43
C TYR A 222 32.15 31.13 28.19
N LEU A 223 32.01 30.38 27.11
CA LEU A 223 30.83 29.63 26.70
C LEU A 223 31.10 28.14 26.93
N GLU A 224 30.15 27.45 27.55
CA GLU A 224 30.19 25.99 27.73
C GLU A 224 29.01 25.35 27.00
N GLY A 225 29.28 24.28 26.26
CA GLY A 225 28.25 23.59 25.52
C GLY A 225 28.52 22.13 25.21
N SER A 226 27.46 21.46 24.76
CA SER A 226 27.44 20.08 24.31
C SER A 226 26.91 19.98 22.88
N LEU A 227 27.50 19.10 22.09
CA LEU A 227 27.15 18.82 20.70
C LEU A 227 26.76 17.36 20.56
N VAL A 228 25.58 17.12 19.97
CA VAL A 228 25.08 15.79 19.61
C VAL A 228 24.97 15.73 18.09
N ASP A 229 25.55 14.70 17.47
CA ASP A 229 25.38 14.45 16.03
C ASP A 229 23.97 13.92 15.74
N ILE A 230 23.23 14.63 14.90
CA ILE A 230 21.87 14.29 14.46
C ILE A 230 21.80 14.08 12.94
N SER A 231 22.93 13.85 12.28
CA SER A 231 23.04 13.73 10.82
C SER A 231 22.27 12.55 10.26
N GLU A 232 22.44 11.36 10.84
CA GLU A 232 21.75 10.14 10.40
C GLU A 232 20.24 10.27 10.59
N ARG A 233 19.83 10.80 11.75
CA ARG A 233 18.43 11.11 12.05
C ARG A 233 17.82 12.07 11.04
N THR A 234 18.50 13.17 10.72
CA THR A 234 17.97 14.17 9.78
C THR A 234 17.82 13.56 8.38
N ARG A 235 18.80 12.78 7.92
CA ARG A 235 18.72 12.06 6.63
C ARG A 235 17.59 11.02 6.61
N LEU A 236 17.38 10.27 7.70
CA LEU A 236 16.31 9.29 7.82
C LEU A 236 14.92 9.94 7.93
N GLU A 237 14.79 11.02 8.71
CA GLU A 237 13.55 11.80 8.81
C GLU A 237 13.17 12.44 7.48
N GLU A 238 14.12 13.03 6.74
CA GLU A 238 13.88 13.58 5.40
C GLU A 238 13.52 12.49 4.39
N ARG A 239 14.19 11.34 4.44
CA ARG A 239 13.91 10.21 3.54
C ARG A 239 12.54 9.58 3.84
N PHE A 240 12.20 9.42 5.11
CA PHE A 240 10.88 8.96 5.55
C PHE A 240 9.79 9.97 5.16
N ARG A 241 10.03 11.27 5.39
CA ARG A 241 9.13 12.36 5.00
C ARG A 241 8.88 12.34 3.50
N ALA A 242 9.92 12.24 2.67
CA ALA A 242 9.80 12.19 1.23
C ALA A 242 9.02 10.95 0.73
N LEU A 243 9.08 9.82 1.42
CA LEU A 243 8.31 8.63 1.04
C LEU A 243 6.84 8.76 1.42
N VAL A 244 6.56 9.22 2.63
CA VAL A 244 5.18 9.45 3.10
C VAL A 244 4.50 10.57 2.33
N GLU A 245 5.24 11.62 1.93
CA GLU A 245 4.72 12.70 1.09
C GLU A 245 4.28 12.24 -0.30
N ASN A 246 4.89 11.17 -0.83
CA ASN A 246 4.55 10.62 -2.14
C ASN A 246 3.53 9.47 -2.08
N THR A 247 3.10 9.04 -0.88
CA THR A 247 2.00 8.08 -0.74
C THR A 247 0.64 8.77 -0.79
N SER A 248 -0.37 8.11 -1.35
CA SER A 248 -1.75 8.59 -1.43
C SER A 248 -2.53 8.48 -0.12
N ASP A 249 -2.02 7.71 0.85
CA ASP A 249 -2.66 7.55 2.14
C ASP A 249 -2.14 8.55 3.18
N LEU A 250 -3.03 8.99 4.06
CA LEU A 250 -2.72 9.90 5.16
C LEU A 250 -2.42 9.09 6.42
N ILE A 251 -1.26 9.32 7.03
CA ILE A 251 -0.84 8.60 8.22
C ILE A 251 -0.99 9.54 9.43
N TYR A 252 -1.74 9.09 10.42
CA TYR A 252 -1.86 9.75 11.71
C TYR A 252 -1.36 8.84 12.83
N LEU A 253 -0.72 9.42 13.84
CA LEU A 253 -0.48 8.77 15.12
C LEU A 253 -1.30 9.51 16.16
N MET A 254 -1.97 8.79 17.06
CA MET A 254 -2.73 9.37 18.16
C MET A 254 -2.49 8.61 19.47
N ASP A 255 -2.80 9.23 20.60
CA ASP A 255 -2.84 8.55 21.89
C ASP A 255 -4.13 7.73 22.08
N GLU A 256 -4.25 7.07 23.23
CA GLU A 256 -5.42 6.28 23.62
C GLU A 256 -6.73 7.09 23.74
N ASN A 257 -6.64 8.41 23.89
CA ASN A 257 -7.78 9.32 23.97
C ASN A 257 -8.12 9.94 22.60
N GLY A 258 -7.42 9.53 21.54
CA GLY A 258 -7.62 10.02 20.19
C GLY A 258 -7.03 11.41 19.93
N ALA A 259 -6.12 11.91 20.78
CA ALA A 259 -5.40 13.15 20.52
C ALA A 259 -4.24 12.88 19.54
N MET A 260 -4.11 13.70 18.49
CA MET A 260 -3.06 13.50 17.49
C MET A 260 -1.67 13.80 18.05
N LEU A 261 -0.77 12.84 17.85
CA LEU A 261 0.66 12.90 18.14
C LEU A 261 1.48 13.14 16.87
N TYR A 262 0.97 12.75 15.70
CA TYR A 262 1.59 12.96 14.39
C TYR A 262 0.53 12.98 13.28
N ALA A 263 0.79 13.75 12.23
CA ALA A 263 0.05 13.75 10.98
C ALA A 263 1.05 13.85 9.81
N SER A 264 0.86 13.03 8.78
CA SER A 264 1.71 13.03 7.59
C SER A 264 1.64 14.36 6.83
N PRO A 265 2.70 14.79 6.12
CA PRO A 265 2.71 16.11 5.48
C PRO A 265 1.75 16.23 4.29
N ASN A 266 1.46 15.13 3.60
CA ASN A 266 0.49 15.06 2.51
C ASN A 266 -0.95 15.38 2.96
N VAL A 267 -1.24 15.44 4.26
CA VAL A 267 -2.52 15.94 4.81
C VAL A 267 -2.81 17.36 4.31
N ARG A 268 -1.79 18.20 4.12
CA ARG A 268 -1.96 19.54 3.54
C ARG A 268 -2.45 19.49 2.09
N GLN A 269 -1.92 18.55 1.32
CA GLN A 269 -2.24 18.43 -0.10
C GLN A 269 -3.62 17.79 -0.30
N VAL A 270 -3.96 16.77 0.49
CA VAL A 270 -5.20 16.00 0.35
C VAL A 270 -6.38 16.66 1.05
N LEU A 271 -6.18 17.16 2.29
CA LEU A 271 -7.25 17.73 3.12
C LEU A 271 -7.10 19.24 3.36
N GLY A 272 -6.09 19.92 2.80
CA GLY A 272 -5.91 21.37 2.95
C GLY A 272 -5.42 21.83 4.33
N TYR A 273 -5.21 20.88 5.22
CA TYR A 273 -4.97 21.07 6.64
C TYR A 273 -3.47 21.22 6.94
N ASP A 274 -3.07 22.21 7.75
CA ASP A 274 -1.66 22.38 8.15
C ASP A 274 -1.24 21.34 9.22
N PRO A 275 -0.42 20.33 8.87
CA PRO A 275 -0.04 19.25 9.78
C PRO A 275 0.66 19.75 11.04
N GLN A 276 1.41 20.86 10.94
CA GLN A 276 2.13 21.43 12.07
C GLN A 276 1.24 22.25 13.01
N GLY A 277 0.06 22.68 12.54
CA GLY A 277 -0.95 23.34 13.37
C GLY A 277 -1.55 22.37 14.40
N TYR A 278 -1.83 21.13 14.00
CA TYR A 278 -2.48 20.13 14.86
C TYR A 278 -1.67 19.73 16.09
N LEU A 279 -0.36 19.72 15.96
CA LEU A 279 0.57 19.36 17.03
C LEU A 279 0.68 20.44 18.12
N ARG A 280 0.33 21.70 17.80
CA ARG A 280 0.42 22.81 18.76
C ARG A 280 -0.73 22.85 19.75
N GLU A 281 -1.92 22.35 19.37
CA GLU A 281 -3.14 22.45 20.19
C GLU A 281 -3.72 21.10 20.66
N ARG A 282 -3.04 19.96 20.43
CA ARG A 282 -3.52 18.59 20.75
C ARG A 282 -4.98 18.37 20.30
N LEU A 283 -5.21 18.55 19.00
CA LEU A 283 -6.53 18.33 18.42
C LEU A 283 -6.87 16.83 18.36
N SER A 284 -8.10 16.48 18.76
CA SER A 284 -8.61 15.12 18.65
C SER A 284 -8.89 14.76 17.19
N VAL A 285 -8.59 13.52 16.78
CA VAL A 285 -8.97 12.99 15.46
C VAL A 285 -10.49 13.07 15.23
N LEU A 286 -11.29 13.02 16.30
CA LEU A 286 -12.75 13.13 16.26
C LEU A 286 -13.24 14.51 15.81
N SER A 287 -12.41 15.56 15.97
CA SER A 287 -12.72 16.90 15.51
C SER A 287 -12.83 17.00 14.00
N PHE A 288 -12.12 16.11 13.28
CA PHE A 288 -12.09 16.02 11.82
C PHE A 288 -13.17 15.09 11.29
N VAL A 289 -13.80 14.30 12.15
CA VAL A 289 -14.92 13.43 11.78
C VAL A 289 -16.19 14.27 11.66
N HIS A 290 -16.94 14.00 10.61
CA HIS A 290 -18.24 14.62 10.38
C HIS A 290 -19.14 14.43 11.62
N PRO A 291 -19.88 15.46 12.08
CA PRO A 291 -20.63 15.41 13.34
C PRO A 291 -21.55 14.20 13.49
N GLU A 292 -22.18 13.74 12.40
CA GLU A 292 -23.05 12.55 12.39
C GLU A 292 -22.30 11.23 12.58
N ASP A 293 -21.03 11.16 12.20
CA ASP A 293 -20.21 9.93 12.29
C ASP A 293 -19.37 9.90 13.57
N ARG A 294 -19.39 10.96 14.40
CA ARG A 294 -18.64 11.01 15.67
C ARG A 294 -18.98 9.89 16.65
N PRO A 295 -20.26 9.55 16.91
CA PRO A 295 -20.58 8.45 17.82
C PRO A 295 -20.06 7.09 17.32
N TYR A 296 -20.06 6.90 16.00
CA TYR A 296 -19.48 5.71 15.37
C TYR A 296 -17.95 5.70 15.47
N ALA A 297 -17.30 6.86 15.26
CA ALA A 297 -15.86 7.00 15.38
C ALA A 297 -15.38 6.82 16.84
N GLU A 298 -16.12 7.30 17.84
CA GLU A 298 -15.87 7.07 19.26
C GLU A 298 -15.95 5.58 19.61
N ALA A 299 -17.01 4.91 19.18
CA ALA A 299 -17.15 3.46 19.37
C ALA A 299 -16.04 2.66 18.64
N SER A 300 -15.63 3.13 17.47
CA SER A 300 -14.52 2.55 16.70
C SER A 300 -13.18 2.73 17.41
N LEU A 301 -12.94 3.89 18.03
CA LEU A 301 -11.75 4.17 18.83
C LEU A 301 -11.70 3.27 20.06
N GLU A 302 -12.81 3.14 20.81
CA GLU A 302 -12.89 2.22 21.95
C GLU A 302 -12.61 0.77 21.54
N ASP A 303 -13.20 0.33 20.43
CA ASP A 303 -12.98 -1.00 19.88
C ASP A 303 -11.50 -1.21 19.51
N LEU A 304 -10.84 -0.20 18.93
CA LEU A 304 -9.43 -0.27 18.60
C LEU A 304 -8.53 -0.36 19.85
N VAL A 305 -8.82 0.45 20.86
CA VAL A 305 -8.08 0.46 22.14
C VAL A 305 -8.19 -0.91 22.83
N ARG A 306 -9.35 -1.58 22.74
CA ARG A 306 -9.56 -2.91 23.34
C ARG A 306 -8.83 -4.06 22.63
N HIS A 307 -8.34 -3.86 21.40
CA HIS A 307 -7.70 -4.91 20.60
C HIS A 307 -6.25 -4.56 20.22
N PRO A 308 -5.29 -4.62 21.16
CA PRO A 308 -3.89 -4.33 20.89
C PRO A 308 -3.31 -5.24 19.81
N GLY A 309 -2.52 -4.65 18.91
CA GLY A 309 -1.76 -5.35 17.87
C GLY A 309 -2.55 -5.74 16.61
N GLN A 310 -3.88 -5.65 16.64
CA GLN A 310 -4.75 -5.92 15.48
C GLN A 310 -5.03 -4.66 14.66
N THR A 311 -5.03 -4.82 13.34
CA THR A 311 -5.48 -3.78 12.40
C THR A 311 -6.98 -3.94 12.15
N ARG A 312 -7.75 -2.85 12.25
CA ARG A 312 -9.18 -2.82 11.95
C ARG A 312 -9.52 -1.74 10.94
N GLU A 313 -10.49 -2.03 10.08
CA GLU A 313 -10.96 -1.13 9.03
C GLU A 313 -12.29 -0.48 9.43
N TYR A 314 -12.39 0.83 9.20
CA TYR A 314 -13.58 1.63 9.42
C TYR A 314 -13.84 2.52 8.19
N ARG A 315 -15.11 2.87 7.98
CA ARG A 315 -15.50 3.86 6.99
C ARG A 315 -16.28 4.97 7.67
N LEU A 316 -15.88 6.21 7.43
CA LEU A 316 -16.47 7.38 8.06
C LEU A 316 -16.24 8.62 7.20
N ARG A 317 -17.10 9.61 7.37
CA ARG A 317 -16.98 10.92 6.74
C ARG A 317 -16.04 11.80 7.57
N ILE A 318 -15.09 12.41 6.90
CA ILE A 318 -14.20 13.42 7.48
C ILE A 318 -14.44 14.78 6.83
N LEU A 319 -14.03 15.85 7.48
CA LEU A 319 -14.12 17.22 6.99
C LEU A 319 -12.73 17.69 6.58
N ASP A 320 -12.58 18.30 5.41
CA ASP A 320 -11.33 18.96 5.03
C ASP A 320 -11.24 20.41 5.56
N ALA A 321 -10.12 21.10 5.33
CA ALA A 321 -9.85 22.45 5.84
C ALA A 321 -10.83 23.52 5.34
N SER A 322 -11.53 23.25 4.23
CA SER A 322 -12.59 24.11 3.71
C SER A 322 -13.96 23.80 4.30
N GLY A 323 -14.05 22.75 5.11
CA GLY A 323 -15.30 22.22 5.65
C GLY A 323 -16.04 21.29 4.70
N GLU A 324 -15.43 20.87 3.58
CA GLU A 324 -16.04 19.94 2.63
C GLU A 324 -16.03 18.51 3.20
N VAL A 325 -17.13 17.79 3.00
CA VAL A 325 -17.22 16.39 3.43
C VAL A 325 -16.46 15.50 2.47
N ARG A 326 -15.50 14.75 3.02
CA ARG A 326 -14.73 13.70 2.37
C ARG A 326 -15.13 12.34 2.93
N HIS A 327 -15.11 11.32 2.10
CA HIS A 327 -15.35 9.93 2.50
C HIS A 327 -14.01 9.27 2.74
N ALA A 328 -13.80 8.74 3.94
CA ALA A 328 -12.53 8.15 4.33
C ALA A 328 -12.67 6.66 4.67
N ARG A 329 -11.68 5.89 4.24
CA ARG A 329 -11.44 4.53 4.73
C ARG A 329 -10.25 4.59 5.68
N VAL A 330 -10.45 4.11 6.90
CA VAL A 330 -9.49 4.25 8.00
C VAL A 330 -9.08 2.86 8.48
N TRP A 331 -7.78 2.57 8.42
CA TRP A 331 -7.19 1.39 9.05
C TRP A 331 -6.49 1.82 10.33
N GLY A 332 -7.02 1.41 11.48
CA GLY A 332 -6.40 1.66 12.78
C GLY A 332 -5.63 0.44 13.27
N ARG A 333 -4.45 0.63 13.84
CA ARG A 333 -3.73 -0.40 14.60
C ARG A 333 -3.29 0.15 15.95
N ASN A 334 -3.70 -0.53 17.01
CA ASN A 334 -3.33 -0.15 18.37
C ASN A 334 -1.93 -0.68 18.71
N LEU A 335 -0.98 0.23 18.89
CA LEU A 335 0.42 -0.03 19.26
C LEU A 335 0.79 0.70 20.56
N LEU A 336 -0.18 0.92 21.46
CA LEU A 336 0.05 1.57 22.77
C LEU A 336 1.05 0.80 23.64
N HIS A 337 1.09 -0.53 23.50
CA HIS A 337 2.00 -1.43 24.19
C HIS A 337 3.39 -1.51 23.55
N ASP A 338 3.54 -1.00 22.32
CA ASP A 338 4.82 -0.96 21.63
C ASP A 338 5.65 0.20 22.21
N PRO A 339 6.81 -0.07 22.83
CA PRO A 339 7.60 0.96 23.51
C PRO A 339 8.03 2.10 22.60
N ALA A 340 8.10 1.87 21.29
CA ALA A 340 8.62 2.82 20.33
C ALA A 340 7.53 3.68 19.66
N VAL A 341 6.32 3.14 19.52
CA VAL A 341 5.16 3.86 18.96
C VAL A 341 4.33 4.53 20.06
N ARG A 342 4.06 3.83 21.17
CA ARG A 342 3.22 4.28 22.31
C ARG A 342 1.97 5.04 21.85
N GLY A 343 1.27 4.49 20.86
CA GLY A 343 0.16 5.17 20.23
C GLY A 343 -0.62 4.28 19.27
N ILE A 344 -1.67 4.84 18.70
CA ILE A 344 -2.50 4.22 17.69
C ILE A 344 -2.16 4.82 16.33
N VAL A 345 -1.79 3.97 15.38
CA VAL A 345 -1.52 4.39 13.99
C VAL A 345 -2.82 4.28 13.20
N LEU A 346 -3.22 5.37 12.55
CA LEU A 346 -4.33 5.41 11.61
C LEU A 346 -3.78 5.65 10.20
N ASN A 347 -4.17 4.79 9.27
CA ASN A 347 -3.95 5.00 7.85
C ASN A 347 -5.29 5.38 7.20
N VAL A 348 -5.38 6.57 6.61
CA VAL A 348 -6.63 7.19 6.17
C VAL A 348 -6.55 7.46 4.66
N ARG A 349 -7.39 6.78 3.89
CA ARG A 349 -7.49 6.98 2.44
C ARG A 349 -8.76 7.75 2.10
N ASP A 350 -8.61 8.82 1.31
CA ASP A 350 -9.73 9.51 0.69
C ASP A 350 -10.30 8.65 -0.44
N VAL A 351 -11.57 8.27 -0.31
CA VAL A 351 -12.35 7.51 -1.31
C VAL A 351 -13.50 8.37 -1.88
N THR A 352 -13.44 9.70 -1.69
CA THR A 352 -14.49 10.63 -2.10
C THR A 352 -14.76 10.59 -3.59
N GLU A 353 -13.75 10.57 -4.46
CA GLU A 353 -13.98 10.49 -5.91
C GLU A 353 -14.58 9.15 -6.33
N GLU A 354 -14.15 8.05 -5.73
CA GLU A 354 -14.70 6.71 -6.00
C GLU A 354 -16.19 6.65 -5.60
N ASP A 355 -16.52 7.15 -4.40
CA ASP A 355 -17.90 7.22 -3.92
C ASP A 355 -18.73 8.27 -4.68
N ARG A 356 -18.15 9.42 -5.07
CA ARG A 356 -18.83 10.44 -5.90
C ARG A 356 -19.12 9.92 -7.28
N LEU A 357 -18.21 9.19 -7.93
CA LEU A 357 -18.45 8.59 -9.24
C LEU A 357 -19.54 7.52 -9.15
N ARG A 358 -19.50 6.68 -8.10
CA ARG A 358 -20.56 5.69 -7.84
C ARG A 358 -21.92 6.34 -7.59
N LEU A 359 -21.99 7.34 -6.70
CA LEU A 359 -23.21 8.07 -6.36
C LEU A 359 -23.70 8.99 -7.48
N SER A 360 -22.81 9.55 -8.28
CA SER A 360 -23.14 10.34 -9.47
C SER A 360 -23.77 9.44 -10.53
N LEU A 361 -23.20 8.26 -10.75
CA LEU A 361 -23.80 7.25 -11.63
C LEU A 361 -25.19 6.82 -11.13
N GLU A 362 -25.37 6.64 -9.82
CA GLU A 362 -26.68 6.35 -9.22
C GLU A 362 -27.67 7.54 -9.31
N ARG A 363 -27.21 8.78 -9.14
CA ARG A 363 -28.03 10.01 -9.26
C ARG A 363 -28.41 10.31 -10.70
N GLU A 364 -27.49 10.20 -11.65
CA GLU A 364 -27.77 10.31 -13.09
C GLU A 364 -28.81 9.27 -13.51
N ARG A 365 -28.64 8.01 -13.07
CA ARG A 365 -29.60 6.93 -13.31
C ARG A 365 -30.97 7.22 -12.68
N SER A 366 -31.02 7.82 -11.49
CA SER A 366 -32.27 8.20 -10.81
C SER A 366 -32.96 9.43 -11.42
N ARG A 367 -32.19 10.44 -11.85
CA ARG A 367 -32.70 11.65 -12.53
C ARG A 367 -33.23 11.32 -13.92
N PHE A 368 -32.52 10.48 -14.67
CA PHE A 368 -33.00 9.95 -15.95
C PHE A 368 -34.32 9.20 -15.76
N LYS A 369 -34.41 8.33 -14.74
CA LYS A 369 -35.65 7.62 -14.39
C LYS A 369 -36.81 8.58 -14.08
N ALA A 370 -36.59 9.64 -13.30
CA ALA A 370 -37.64 10.61 -12.94
C ALA A 370 -38.16 11.46 -14.12
N ILE A 371 -37.28 11.87 -15.04
CA ILE A 371 -37.69 12.64 -16.24
C ILE A 371 -38.52 11.77 -17.18
N VAL A 372 -38.10 10.53 -17.39
CA VAL A 372 -38.84 9.57 -18.19
C VAL A 372 -40.20 9.27 -17.57
N GLU A 373 -40.28 9.15 -16.24
CA GLU A 373 -41.54 8.87 -15.55
C GLU A 373 -42.54 10.04 -15.54
N ALA A 374 -42.12 11.28 -15.82
CA ALA A 374 -42.99 12.47 -15.85
C ALA A 374 -43.62 12.76 -17.24
N LEU A 375 -43.18 12.08 -18.31
CA LEU A 375 -43.72 12.26 -19.67
C LEU A 375 -45.04 11.49 -19.85
N SER A 376 -45.92 12.00 -20.72
CA SER A 376 -47.28 11.45 -20.92
C SER A 376 -47.38 10.34 -21.96
N GLY A 377 -46.40 10.27 -22.87
CA GLY A 377 -46.21 9.17 -23.82
C GLY A 377 -45.06 8.24 -23.40
N VAL A 378 -44.88 7.16 -24.14
CA VAL A 378 -43.89 6.13 -23.82
C VAL A 378 -42.53 6.50 -24.37
N VAL A 379 -41.53 6.57 -23.49
CA VAL A 379 -40.12 6.75 -23.87
C VAL A 379 -39.47 5.38 -24.00
N PHE A 380 -38.75 5.16 -25.09
CA PHE A 380 -38.02 3.93 -25.30
C PHE A 380 -36.64 4.23 -25.87
N GLN A 381 -35.68 3.40 -25.48
CA GLN A 381 -34.36 3.41 -26.06
C GLN A 381 -34.02 2.02 -26.55
N VAL A 382 -33.54 1.98 -27.77
CA VAL A 382 -33.31 0.76 -28.52
C VAL A 382 -31.86 0.77 -28.98
N ALA A 383 -31.06 -0.17 -28.49
CA ALA A 383 -29.70 -0.34 -28.94
C ALA A 383 -29.71 -0.84 -30.38
N LEU A 384 -29.15 -0.04 -31.27
CA LEU A 384 -29.01 -0.29 -32.69
C LEU A 384 -27.64 -0.89 -32.93
N LEU A 385 -27.58 -2.21 -32.78
CA LEU A 385 -26.40 -2.94 -33.23
C LEU A 385 -26.52 -3.13 -34.75
N PRO A 386 -25.50 -2.77 -35.55
CA PRO A 386 -25.53 -2.95 -36.99
C PRO A 386 -25.84 -4.41 -37.35
N GLY A 387 -26.97 -4.64 -38.04
CA GLY A 387 -27.40 -5.99 -38.47
C GLY A 387 -28.21 -6.80 -37.46
N GLN A 388 -28.57 -6.23 -36.31
CA GLN A 388 -29.56 -6.84 -35.40
C GLN A 388 -30.79 -5.95 -35.28
N PRO A 389 -32.01 -6.53 -35.17
CA PRO A 389 -33.20 -5.76 -34.86
C PRO A 389 -32.94 -5.03 -33.55
N GLY A 390 -33.14 -3.71 -33.58
CA GLY A 390 -32.85 -2.85 -32.45
C GLY A 390 -33.47 -3.44 -31.18
N ARG A 391 -32.64 -3.69 -30.17
CA ARG A 391 -33.09 -4.27 -28.90
C ARG A 391 -33.53 -3.13 -27.98
N PRO A 392 -34.79 -3.06 -27.53
CA PRO A 392 -35.14 -2.13 -26.49
C PRO A 392 -34.34 -2.48 -25.24
N VAL A 393 -33.44 -1.58 -24.89
CA VAL A 393 -32.62 -1.65 -23.68
C VAL A 393 -33.30 -0.92 -22.54
N TYR A 394 -34.28 -0.08 -22.85
CA TYR A 394 -35.07 0.65 -21.87
C TYR A 394 -36.46 1.01 -22.43
N VAL A 395 -37.51 0.82 -21.61
CA VAL A 395 -38.90 1.22 -21.88
C VAL A 395 -39.48 1.83 -20.61
N SER A 396 -40.18 2.95 -20.73
CA SER A 396 -40.74 3.66 -19.58
C SER A 396 -42.03 3.03 -19.02
N PRO A 397 -42.33 3.18 -17.72
CA PRO A 397 -43.58 2.69 -17.07
C PRO A 397 -44.90 3.03 -17.79
N GLN A 398 -44.93 4.14 -18.51
CA GLN A 398 -46.08 4.65 -19.28
C GLN A 398 -46.56 3.70 -20.37
N ALA A 399 -45.73 2.74 -20.78
CA ALA A 399 -46.10 1.72 -21.75
C ALA A 399 -47.33 0.91 -21.32
N GLN A 400 -47.52 0.73 -20.01
CA GLN A 400 -48.69 0.00 -19.49
C GLN A 400 -50.00 0.74 -19.74
N THR A 401 -49.98 2.08 -19.76
CA THR A 401 -51.16 2.92 -19.94
C THR A 401 -51.43 3.27 -21.41
N VAL A 402 -50.38 3.50 -22.20
CA VAL A 402 -50.49 3.93 -23.61
C VAL A 402 -50.55 2.74 -24.58
N LEU A 403 -49.88 1.65 -24.23
CA LEU A 403 -49.75 0.45 -25.07
C LEU A 403 -50.42 -0.79 -24.44
N GLY A 404 -50.76 -0.73 -23.15
CA GLY A 404 -51.46 -1.80 -22.44
C GLY A 404 -50.55 -2.92 -21.93
N HIS A 405 -49.23 -2.75 -21.95
CA HIS A 405 -48.25 -3.77 -21.50
C HIS A 405 -47.23 -3.19 -20.53
N SER A 406 -46.86 -3.95 -19.48
CA SER A 406 -45.82 -3.49 -18.55
C SER A 406 -44.45 -3.38 -19.24
N PRO A 407 -43.56 -2.49 -18.78
CA PRO A 407 -42.24 -2.31 -19.38
C PRO A 407 -41.40 -3.59 -19.36
N GLU A 408 -41.48 -4.37 -18.28
CA GLU A 408 -40.75 -5.63 -18.15
C GLU A 408 -41.19 -6.60 -19.25
N ALA A 409 -42.49 -6.66 -19.54
CA ALA A 409 -43.03 -7.49 -20.62
C ALA A 409 -42.59 -6.98 -22.00
N LEU A 410 -42.44 -5.67 -22.19
CA LEU A 410 -41.97 -5.07 -23.44
C LEU A 410 -40.44 -5.15 -23.62
N LEU A 411 -39.67 -5.23 -22.54
CA LEU A 411 -38.21 -5.45 -22.57
C LEU A 411 -37.87 -6.94 -22.79
N GLU A 412 -38.65 -7.83 -22.19
CA GLU A 412 -38.57 -9.27 -22.39
C GLU A 412 -39.15 -9.68 -23.75
N ASN A 413 -40.23 -9.02 -24.15
CA ASN A 413 -40.91 -9.24 -25.41
C ASN A 413 -41.22 -7.91 -26.12
N PRO A 414 -40.22 -7.34 -26.81
CA PRO A 414 -40.35 -6.14 -27.65
C PRO A 414 -41.45 -6.25 -28.71
N ALA A 415 -41.82 -7.49 -29.06
CA ALA A 415 -42.90 -7.77 -29.99
C ALA A 415 -44.28 -7.40 -29.43
N LEU A 416 -44.43 -7.10 -28.14
CA LEU A 416 -45.67 -6.52 -27.59
C LEU A 416 -45.88 -5.05 -28.01
N TRP A 417 -44.82 -4.31 -28.38
CA TRP A 417 -44.92 -2.98 -28.97
C TRP A 417 -45.17 -3.10 -30.48
N TRP A 418 -44.18 -3.56 -31.24
CA TRP A 418 -44.33 -3.64 -32.71
C TRP A 418 -45.43 -4.60 -33.15
N GLY A 419 -45.64 -5.71 -32.44
CA GLY A 419 -46.68 -6.69 -32.75
C GLY A 419 -48.10 -6.26 -32.40
N ASN A 420 -48.26 -5.14 -31.71
CA ASN A 420 -49.56 -4.54 -31.52
C ASN A 420 -49.84 -3.38 -32.49
N VAL A 421 -48.86 -2.83 -33.22
CA VAL A 421 -49.11 -1.86 -34.31
C VAL A 421 -50.06 -2.45 -35.37
N HIS A 422 -50.92 -1.65 -35.99
CA HIS A 422 -51.94 -2.11 -36.92
C HIS A 422 -51.28 -2.53 -38.21
N PRO A 423 -51.66 -3.69 -38.74
CA PRO A 423 -50.81 -4.38 -39.69
C PRO A 423 -50.66 -3.63 -41.02
N GLU A 424 -51.65 -2.80 -41.37
CA GLU A 424 -51.58 -1.88 -42.53
C GLU A 424 -50.56 -0.74 -42.37
N ASP A 425 -50.34 -0.26 -41.15
CA ASP A 425 -49.42 0.84 -40.88
C ASP A 425 -48.00 0.34 -40.56
N GLN A 426 -47.84 -0.84 -39.93
CA GLN A 426 -46.51 -1.46 -39.67
C GLN A 426 -45.57 -1.48 -40.89
N ALA A 427 -46.15 -1.63 -42.09
CA ALA A 427 -45.44 -1.71 -43.36
C ALA A 427 -45.10 -0.35 -43.99
N SER A 428 -45.86 0.70 -43.67
CA SER A 428 -45.63 2.06 -44.18
C SER A 428 -44.67 2.88 -43.31
N LEU A 429 -44.27 2.32 -42.15
CA LEU A 429 -43.25 2.88 -41.29
C LEU A 429 -41.83 2.48 -41.76
N PRO A 430 -40.87 3.42 -41.82
CA PRO A 430 -39.48 3.15 -42.17
C PRO A 430 -38.83 2.17 -41.15
N LYS A 431 -37.97 1.29 -41.65
CA LYS A 431 -37.31 0.22 -40.86
C LYS A 431 -35.87 0.53 -40.51
N ASP A 432 -35.30 1.54 -41.15
CA ASP A 432 -34.04 2.15 -40.77
C ASP A 432 -34.26 3.18 -39.65
N ALA A 433 -33.20 3.41 -38.88
CA ALA A 433 -33.19 4.34 -37.75
C ALA A 433 -33.18 5.83 -38.18
N GLY A 434 -32.90 6.11 -39.46
CA GLY A 434 -32.63 7.46 -39.98
C GLY A 434 -31.14 7.82 -39.97
N ALA A 435 -30.76 8.92 -40.61
CA ALA A 435 -29.38 9.42 -40.50
C ALA A 435 -29.11 9.92 -39.06
N PRO A 436 -27.88 9.81 -38.53
CA PRO A 436 -27.54 10.30 -37.19
C PRO A 436 -27.95 11.77 -36.99
N GLY A 437 -28.74 12.06 -35.95
CA GLY A 437 -29.29 13.40 -35.66
C GLY A 437 -30.57 13.79 -36.40
N GLU A 438 -31.09 12.96 -37.32
CA GLU A 438 -32.37 13.19 -38.03
C GLU A 438 -33.57 12.74 -37.17
N VAL A 439 -34.50 13.65 -36.89
CA VAL A 439 -35.74 13.33 -36.15
C VAL A 439 -36.84 12.88 -37.12
N ARG A 440 -37.28 11.62 -37.02
CA ARG A 440 -38.37 11.06 -37.83
C ARG A 440 -39.67 10.94 -37.04
N VAL A 441 -40.78 11.20 -37.72
CA VAL A 441 -42.14 11.15 -37.15
C VAL A 441 -42.98 10.12 -37.89
N LEU A 442 -43.56 9.22 -37.13
CA LEU A 442 -44.26 8.02 -37.55
C LEU A 442 -45.69 8.03 -37.05
N ARG A 443 -46.63 7.51 -37.83
CA ARG A 443 -48.04 7.43 -37.46
C ARG A 443 -48.60 6.07 -37.85
N TYR A 444 -49.22 5.40 -36.90
CA TYR A 444 -49.71 4.04 -37.11
C TYR A 444 -50.79 3.69 -36.10
N ARG A 445 -51.82 2.95 -36.51
CA ARG A 445 -52.76 2.32 -35.58
C ARG A 445 -52.03 1.29 -34.72
N TYR A 446 -52.54 0.95 -33.55
CA TYR A 446 -51.91 0.11 -32.54
C TYR A 446 -52.99 -0.50 -31.66
N ARG A 447 -52.84 -1.76 -31.28
CA ARG A 447 -53.80 -2.53 -30.52
C ARG A 447 -53.46 -2.41 -29.05
N HIS A 448 -54.26 -1.70 -28.29
CA HIS A 448 -54.00 -1.53 -26.86
C HIS A 448 -54.08 -2.88 -26.13
N GLY A 449 -53.03 -3.26 -25.40
CA GLY A 449 -52.82 -4.60 -24.84
C GLY A 449 -53.85 -5.06 -23.81
N GLN A 450 -54.47 -4.15 -23.06
CA GLN A 450 -55.49 -4.48 -22.04
C GLN A 450 -56.93 -4.28 -22.53
N SER A 451 -57.21 -3.20 -23.24
CA SER A 451 -58.57 -2.88 -23.72
C SER A 451 -58.89 -3.49 -25.08
N GLY A 452 -57.87 -3.91 -25.84
CA GLY A 452 -57.99 -4.62 -27.12
C GLY A 452 -58.41 -3.77 -28.32
N ALA A 453 -58.71 -2.49 -28.09
CA ALA A 453 -59.13 -1.54 -29.12
C ALA A 453 -57.96 -1.06 -29.98
N TRP A 454 -58.25 -0.67 -31.23
CA TRP A 454 -57.28 -0.05 -32.12
C TRP A 454 -57.23 1.46 -31.86
N VAL A 455 -56.03 1.96 -31.62
CA VAL A 455 -55.73 3.37 -31.39
C VAL A 455 -54.65 3.83 -32.36
N TRP A 456 -54.76 5.01 -32.98
CA TRP A 456 -53.63 5.60 -33.70
C TRP A 456 -52.55 6.00 -32.71
N ILE A 457 -51.30 5.77 -33.04
CA ILE A 457 -50.10 6.10 -32.28
C ILE A 457 -49.23 6.96 -33.19
N GLN A 458 -48.73 8.06 -32.65
CA GLN A 458 -47.71 8.88 -33.27
C GLN A 458 -46.40 8.76 -32.49
N GLU A 459 -45.33 8.43 -33.20
CA GLU A 459 -44.01 8.18 -32.65
C GLU A 459 -42.98 9.14 -33.25
N HIS A 460 -42.14 9.71 -32.40
CA HIS A 460 -41.00 10.54 -32.76
C HIS A 460 -39.73 9.81 -32.36
N ARG A 461 -38.77 9.66 -33.26
CA ARG A 461 -37.53 8.91 -32.98
C ARG A 461 -36.31 9.52 -33.65
N VAL A 462 -35.15 9.36 -33.01
CA VAL A 462 -33.86 9.89 -33.47
C VAL A 462 -32.72 8.92 -33.13
N ALA A 463 -31.82 8.70 -34.08
CA ALA A 463 -30.57 7.97 -33.86
C ALA A 463 -29.50 8.93 -33.32
N ASP A 464 -28.71 8.45 -32.36
CA ASP A 464 -27.59 9.20 -31.79
C ASP A 464 -26.47 9.46 -32.84
N PRO A 465 -25.54 10.40 -32.60
CA PRO A 465 -24.53 10.81 -33.58
C PRO A 465 -23.60 9.68 -34.06
N GLU A 466 -23.41 8.65 -33.24
CA GLU A 466 -22.58 7.47 -33.53
C GLU A 466 -23.39 6.31 -34.17
N GLY A 467 -24.72 6.42 -34.23
CA GLY A 467 -25.62 5.44 -34.86
C GLY A 467 -25.83 4.14 -34.07
N GLN A 468 -25.51 4.14 -32.78
CA GLN A 468 -25.53 2.97 -31.89
C GLN A 468 -26.81 2.86 -31.05
N PHE A 469 -27.56 3.95 -30.88
CA PHE A 469 -28.82 3.94 -30.11
C PHE A 469 -29.92 4.74 -30.83
N LEU A 470 -31.12 4.16 -30.90
CA LEU A 470 -32.36 4.82 -31.30
C LEU A 470 -33.11 5.23 -30.04
N THR A 471 -33.36 6.52 -29.86
CA THR A 471 -34.18 7.02 -28.75
C THR A 471 -35.49 7.56 -29.33
N GLY A 472 -36.62 7.11 -28.78
CA GLY A 472 -37.94 7.45 -29.29
C GLY A 472 -39.00 7.71 -28.22
N TYR A 473 -40.05 8.41 -28.64
CA TYR A 473 -41.20 8.83 -27.83
C TYR A 473 -42.51 8.59 -28.61
N ALA A 474 -43.44 7.81 -28.06
CA ALA A 474 -44.72 7.45 -28.72
C ALA A 474 -45.96 7.76 -27.87
N TYR A 475 -47.05 8.24 -28.48
CA TYR A 475 -48.32 8.58 -27.81
C TYR A 475 -49.55 8.35 -28.72
N ASP A 476 -50.77 8.28 -28.16
CA ASP A 476 -52.05 8.00 -28.87
C ASP A 476 -52.65 9.25 -29.58
N ALA A 477 -53.07 9.09 -30.84
CA ALA A 477 -53.57 10.10 -31.79
C ALA A 477 -54.94 9.74 -32.44
N THR A 478 -55.69 8.77 -31.91
CA THR A 478 -56.88 8.13 -32.55
C THR A 478 -58.01 9.09 -32.93
N LYS A 479 -58.32 10.05 -32.05
CA LYS A 479 -59.49 10.95 -32.20
C LYS A 479 -59.38 11.93 -33.38
N GLU A 480 -58.20 12.08 -33.98
CA GLU A 480 -57.90 13.09 -35.01
C GLU A 480 -58.02 12.55 -36.45
N LEU A 481 -57.90 11.23 -36.67
CA LEU A 481 -57.83 10.60 -38.01
C LEU A 481 -59.15 9.97 -38.53
N GLU A 482 -60.06 9.57 -37.65
CA GLU A 482 -61.30 8.86 -38.03
C GLU A 482 -62.33 9.76 -38.73
N ALA A 483 -62.19 11.09 -38.62
CA ALA A 483 -63.16 12.06 -39.14
C ALA A 483 -63.04 12.37 -40.65
N GLN A 484 -61.99 11.92 -41.36
CA GLN A 484 -61.67 12.43 -42.72
C GLN A 484 -61.64 11.38 -43.86
N ARG A 485 -61.55 10.06 -43.60
CA ARG A 485 -61.26 9.04 -44.65
C ARG A 485 -62.46 8.30 -45.27
N ALA A 486 -63.62 8.28 -44.61
CA ALA A 486 -64.68 7.31 -44.93
C ALA A 486 -65.42 7.51 -46.28
N LEU A 487 -65.33 8.69 -46.92
CA LEU A 487 -66.26 9.04 -48.00
C LEU A 487 -65.69 9.02 -49.44
N ALA A 488 -64.37 8.87 -49.65
CA ALA A 488 -63.77 9.06 -50.99
C ALA A 488 -63.05 7.84 -51.61
N GLU A 489 -62.72 6.79 -50.84
CA GLU A 489 -61.80 5.73 -51.29
C GLU A 489 -62.47 4.51 -51.96
N GLN A 490 -63.77 4.25 -51.78
CA GLN A 490 -64.37 2.97 -52.16
C GLN A 490 -64.41 2.68 -53.68
N GLU A 491 -64.52 3.73 -54.52
CA GLU A 491 -64.75 3.56 -55.97
C GLU A 491 -63.47 3.53 -56.82
N ALA A 492 -62.38 4.22 -56.44
CA ALA A 492 -61.09 4.16 -57.15
C ALA A 492 -60.23 2.95 -56.72
N LEU A 493 -60.52 2.39 -55.54
CA LEU A 493 -59.77 1.33 -54.89
C LEU A 493 -59.86 -0.01 -55.65
N PHE A 494 -61.01 -0.43 -56.18
CA PHE A 494 -61.12 -1.76 -56.81
C PHE A 494 -60.29 -1.91 -58.10
N ARG A 495 -60.28 -0.91 -59.00
CA ARG A 495 -59.54 -0.96 -60.27
C ARG A 495 -58.02 -0.86 -60.04
N THR A 496 -57.62 -0.03 -59.07
CA THR A 496 -56.22 0.08 -58.66
C THR A 496 -55.76 -1.21 -57.98
N LEU A 497 -56.53 -1.77 -57.03
CA LEU A 497 -56.18 -2.96 -56.26
C LEU A 497 -55.89 -4.20 -57.12
N SER A 498 -56.61 -4.43 -58.24
CA SER A 498 -56.33 -5.62 -59.06
C SER A 498 -55.06 -5.49 -59.91
N GLU A 499 -54.77 -4.29 -60.44
CA GLU A 499 -53.66 -4.07 -61.38
C GLU A 499 -52.33 -3.70 -60.70
N THR A 500 -52.39 -3.07 -59.51
CA THR A 500 -51.20 -2.77 -58.69
C THR A 500 -50.95 -3.82 -57.60
N ALA A 501 -51.82 -4.84 -57.48
CA ALA A 501 -51.63 -5.91 -56.51
C ALA A 501 -50.27 -6.61 -56.73
N PRO A 502 -49.41 -6.70 -55.69
CA PRO A 502 -48.16 -7.46 -55.73
C PRO A 502 -48.40 -8.98 -55.62
N ALA A 503 -49.65 -9.42 -55.78
CA ALA A 503 -50.07 -10.80 -55.80
C ALA A 503 -50.54 -11.15 -57.21
N LEU A 504 -50.22 -12.36 -57.69
CA LEU A 504 -50.89 -12.85 -58.89
C LEU A 504 -52.36 -13.11 -58.56
N ILE A 505 -53.27 -12.51 -59.31
CA ILE A 505 -54.71 -12.71 -59.18
C ILE A 505 -55.16 -13.42 -60.44
N LEU A 506 -55.69 -14.62 -60.28
CA LEU A 506 -56.18 -15.49 -61.35
C LEU A 506 -57.65 -15.78 -61.12
N LEU A 507 -58.51 -15.53 -62.08
CA LEU A 507 -59.88 -16.04 -62.11
C LEU A 507 -59.96 -17.08 -63.20
N TRP A 508 -60.43 -18.29 -62.90
CA TRP A 508 -60.55 -19.35 -63.89
C TRP A 508 -61.90 -20.09 -63.76
N GLN A 509 -62.42 -20.53 -64.91
CA GLN A 509 -63.66 -21.28 -65.09
C GLN A 509 -63.37 -22.43 -66.07
N GLU A 510 -63.96 -23.61 -65.86
CA GLU A 510 -63.81 -24.75 -66.79
C GLU A 510 -62.33 -25.10 -67.11
N GLU A 511 -61.46 -25.07 -66.08
CA GLU A 511 -60.00 -25.27 -66.15
C GLU A 511 -59.19 -24.22 -66.94
N GLN A 512 -59.86 -23.19 -67.48
CA GLN A 512 -59.28 -22.12 -68.27
C GLN A 512 -59.27 -20.79 -67.53
N LEU A 513 -58.22 -20.00 -67.74
CA LEU A 513 -58.07 -18.69 -67.12
C LEU A 513 -58.99 -17.66 -67.81
N VAL A 514 -59.85 -17.00 -67.04
CA VAL A 514 -60.78 -15.95 -67.50
C VAL A 514 -60.15 -14.57 -67.32
N PHE A 515 -59.48 -14.35 -66.19
CA PHE A 515 -58.78 -13.12 -65.88
C PHE A 515 -57.44 -13.44 -65.20
N ALA A 516 -56.40 -12.67 -65.55
CA ALA A 516 -55.23 -12.56 -64.70
C ALA A 516 -54.73 -11.12 -64.71
N ASN A 517 -54.20 -10.68 -63.57
CA ASN A 517 -53.57 -9.38 -63.47
C ASN A 517 -52.12 -9.40 -63.99
N ARG A 518 -51.53 -8.21 -64.14
CA ARG A 518 -50.17 -8.01 -64.66
C ARG A 518 -49.10 -8.76 -63.86
N GLU A 519 -49.32 -8.95 -62.56
CA GLU A 519 -48.39 -9.66 -61.68
C GLU A 519 -48.31 -11.16 -61.99
N ALA A 520 -49.40 -11.77 -62.46
CA ALA A 520 -49.38 -13.16 -62.92
C ALA A 520 -48.44 -13.38 -64.12
N GLU A 521 -48.40 -12.44 -65.06
CA GLU A 521 -47.49 -12.49 -66.21
C GLU A 521 -46.04 -12.32 -65.78
N ARG A 522 -45.78 -11.39 -64.84
CA ARG A 522 -44.43 -11.12 -64.30
C ARG A 522 -43.88 -12.30 -63.51
N THR A 523 -44.70 -12.90 -62.63
CA THR A 523 -44.27 -13.99 -61.74
C THR A 523 -44.07 -15.31 -62.48
N THR A 524 -44.91 -15.62 -63.46
CA THR A 524 -44.81 -16.88 -64.22
C THR A 524 -43.89 -16.76 -65.44
N GLY A 525 -43.73 -15.55 -65.99
CA GLY A 525 -42.99 -15.27 -67.22
C GLY A 525 -43.76 -15.58 -68.51
N TYR A 526 -45.04 -15.97 -68.40
CA TYR A 526 -45.94 -16.23 -69.54
C TYR A 526 -46.89 -15.05 -69.76
N SER A 527 -47.22 -14.72 -71.00
CA SER A 527 -48.21 -13.67 -71.30
C SER A 527 -49.65 -14.12 -70.98
N LEU A 528 -50.60 -13.18 -70.87
CA LEU A 528 -52.01 -13.48 -70.60
C LEU A 528 -52.61 -14.39 -71.69
N GLU A 529 -52.26 -14.18 -72.96
CA GLU A 529 -52.69 -15.05 -74.05
C GLU A 529 -52.09 -16.47 -73.92
N GLU A 530 -50.81 -16.58 -73.53
CA GLU A 530 -50.16 -17.87 -73.28
C GLU A 530 -50.80 -18.61 -72.09
N LEU A 531 -51.09 -17.90 -70.99
CA LEU A 531 -51.76 -18.44 -69.80
C LEU A 531 -53.20 -18.88 -70.08
N LYS A 532 -53.91 -18.21 -71.01
CA LYS A 532 -55.27 -18.56 -71.45
C LYS A 532 -55.32 -19.71 -72.46
N SER A 533 -54.19 -20.04 -73.09
CA SER A 533 -54.15 -21.04 -74.17
C SER A 533 -54.10 -22.49 -73.69
N ARG A 534 -53.85 -22.73 -72.39
CA ARG A 534 -53.66 -24.06 -71.80
C ARG A 534 -54.35 -24.17 -70.44
N PRO A 535 -54.69 -25.39 -69.99
CA PRO A 535 -55.23 -25.60 -68.65
C PRO A 535 -54.27 -25.09 -67.56
N ILE A 536 -54.84 -24.43 -66.54
CA ILE A 536 -54.08 -23.75 -65.48
C ILE A 536 -53.09 -24.66 -64.72
N TRP A 537 -53.33 -25.98 -64.69
CA TRP A 537 -52.50 -26.96 -63.99
C TRP A 537 -51.14 -27.24 -64.64
N GLU A 538 -50.97 -26.95 -65.93
CA GLU A 538 -49.70 -27.20 -66.64
C GLU A 538 -48.55 -26.32 -66.12
N PHE A 539 -48.88 -25.18 -65.52
CA PHE A 539 -47.91 -24.22 -64.95
C PHE A 539 -47.47 -24.58 -63.52
N VAL A 540 -48.10 -25.58 -62.89
CA VAL A 540 -47.72 -26.12 -61.58
C VAL A 540 -46.56 -27.11 -61.72
N HIS A 541 -45.62 -27.07 -60.77
CA HIS A 541 -44.47 -27.98 -60.71
C HIS A 541 -44.93 -29.46 -60.64
N PRO A 542 -44.25 -30.41 -61.32
CA PRO A 542 -44.70 -31.80 -61.42
C PRO A 542 -45.00 -32.48 -60.08
N LEU A 543 -44.20 -32.19 -59.04
CA LEU A 543 -44.40 -32.77 -57.70
C LEU A 543 -45.70 -32.32 -57.01
N ASP A 544 -46.25 -31.16 -57.38
CA ASP A 544 -47.40 -30.56 -56.67
C ASP A 544 -48.68 -30.56 -57.53
N ARG A 545 -48.59 -30.83 -58.84
CA ARG A 545 -49.66 -30.65 -59.82
C ARG A 545 -50.97 -31.37 -59.49
N GLU A 546 -50.90 -32.65 -59.14
CA GLU A 546 -52.10 -33.46 -58.84
C GLU A 546 -52.85 -32.94 -57.62
N MET A 547 -52.11 -32.57 -56.56
CA MET A 547 -52.69 -31.97 -55.36
C MET A 547 -53.45 -30.68 -55.71
N VAL A 548 -52.83 -29.79 -56.48
CA VAL A 548 -53.40 -28.48 -56.84
C VAL A 548 -54.65 -28.64 -57.73
N ARG A 549 -54.61 -29.55 -58.70
CA ARG A 549 -55.74 -29.86 -59.60
C ARG A 549 -56.94 -30.43 -58.86
N ALA A 550 -56.73 -31.45 -58.03
CA ALA A 550 -57.82 -32.09 -57.28
C ALA A 550 -58.55 -31.10 -56.37
N ARG A 551 -57.79 -30.23 -55.68
CA ARG A 551 -58.33 -29.17 -54.81
C ARG A 551 -59.12 -28.13 -55.60
N GLY A 552 -58.64 -27.72 -56.76
CA GLY A 552 -59.34 -26.75 -57.61
C GLY A 552 -60.70 -27.25 -58.11
N GLN A 553 -60.78 -28.49 -58.58
CA GLN A 553 -62.03 -29.07 -59.10
C GLN A 553 -63.07 -29.30 -57.99
N ALA A 554 -62.64 -29.80 -56.83
CA ALA A 554 -63.50 -29.96 -55.65
C ALA A 554 -64.15 -28.61 -55.23
N ARG A 555 -63.35 -27.54 -55.25
CA ARG A 555 -63.82 -26.17 -54.95
C ARG A 555 -64.92 -25.70 -55.91
N LEU A 556 -64.82 -25.98 -57.21
CA LEU A 556 -65.87 -25.64 -58.18
C LEU A 556 -67.19 -26.38 -57.94
N ARG A 557 -67.13 -27.64 -57.50
CA ARG A 557 -68.32 -28.43 -57.13
C ARG A 557 -68.96 -27.97 -55.81
N GLY A 558 -68.29 -27.09 -55.06
CA GLY A 558 -68.76 -26.61 -53.75
C GLY A 558 -68.40 -27.53 -52.59
N GLU A 559 -67.45 -28.44 -52.81
CA GLU A 559 -66.88 -29.27 -51.75
C GLU A 559 -65.94 -28.42 -50.87
N ALA A 560 -65.89 -28.73 -49.57
CA ALA A 560 -64.99 -28.06 -48.64
C ALA A 560 -63.55 -28.57 -48.84
N VAL A 561 -62.67 -27.69 -49.31
CA VAL A 561 -61.24 -27.97 -49.51
C VAL A 561 -60.40 -26.79 -49.03
N GLU A 562 -59.22 -27.10 -48.49
CA GLU A 562 -58.28 -26.13 -47.94
C GLU A 562 -58.07 -24.93 -48.88
N SER A 563 -58.53 -23.76 -48.45
CA SER A 563 -58.61 -22.55 -49.27
C SER A 563 -57.25 -21.90 -49.50
N ARG A 564 -56.26 -22.10 -48.63
CA ARG A 564 -54.92 -21.55 -48.76
C ARG A 564 -53.86 -22.61 -48.57
N TYR A 565 -52.93 -22.73 -49.50
CA TYR A 565 -51.85 -23.71 -49.43
C TYR A 565 -50.68 -23.28 -50.29
N ARG A 566 -49.50 -23.84 -50.00
CA ARG A 566 -48.27 -23.56 -50.73
C ARG A 566 -47.96 -24.65 -51.74
N PHE A 567 -47.49 -24.24 -52.91
CA PHE A 567 -46.99 -25.16 -53.91
C PHE A 567 -45.98 -24.48 -54.84
N ARG A 568 -45.22 -25.29 -55.57
CA ARG A 568 -44.24 -24.80 -56.52
C ARG A 568 -44.86 -24.60 -57.89
N ILE A 569 -44.48 -23.51 -58.53
CA ILE A 569 -44.71 -23.28 -59.96
C ILE A 569 -43.38 -23.35 -60.70
N ARG A 570 -43.48 -23.61 -62.00
CA ARG A 570 -42.33 -23.55 -62.89
C ARG A 570 -42.53 -22.38 -63.84
N THR A 571 -41.56 -21.46 -63.85
CA THR A 571 -41.59 -20.30 -64.74
C THR A 571 -41.18 -20.69 -66.17
N LYS A 572 -41.38 -19.77 -67.12
CA LYS A 572 -40.94 -19.93 -68.52
C LYS A 572 -39.43 -20.19 -68.68
N SER A 573 -38.59 -19.67 -67.77
CA SER A 573 -37.14 -19.88 -67.76
C SER A 573 -36.69 -21.19 -67.11
N GLY A 574 -37.62 -21.96 -66.53
CA GLY A 574 -37.33 -23.21 -65.81
C GLY A 574 -37.04 -23.01 -64.31
N GLU A 575 -37.10 -21.79 -63.79
CA GLU A 575 -36.95 -21.50 -62.36
C GLU A 575 -38.13 -22.09 -61.57
N THR A 576 -37.84 -22.60 -60.37
CA THR A 576 -38.87 -23.04 -59.42
C THR A 576 -39.16 -21.92 -58.43
N ARG A 577 -40.44 -21.54 -58.30
CA ARG A 577 -40.89 -20.51 -57.35
C ARG A 577 -41.96 -21.06 -56.44
N TRP A 578 -41.97 -20.62 -55.18
CA TRP A 578 -42.99 -20.99 -54.20
C TRP A 578 -44.14 -19.99 -54.21
N LEU A 579 -45.35 -20.48 -54.45
CA LEU A 579 -46.56 -19.70 -54.31
C LEU A 579 -47.28 -20.04 -53.01
N ASP A 580 -47.61 -19.02 -52.22
CA ASP A 580 -48.63 -19.10 -51.18
C ASP A 580 -49.96 -18.66 -51.77
N TYR A 581 -50.81 -19.65 -52.07
CA TYR A 581 -51.98 -19.49 -52.93
C TYR A 581 -53.27 -19.68 -52.15
N SER A 582 -54.12 -18.65 -52.17
CA SER A 582 -55.47 -18.65 -51.62
C SER A 582 -56.51 -18.68 -52.73
N ALA A 583 -57.45 -19.60 -52.69
CA ALA A 583 -58.49 -19.76 -53.70
C ALA A 583 -59.89 -19.85 -53.08
N ALA A 584 -60.83 -19.12 -53.67
CA ALA A 584 -62.23 -19.09 -53.28
C ALA A 584 -63.14 -19.34 -54.49
N ARG A 585 -64.31 -19.95 -54.25
CA ARG A 585 -65.37 -20.05 -55.26
C ARG A 585 -66.14 -18.73 -55.28
N VAL A 586 -66.30 -18.14 -56.46
CA VAL A 586 -67.07 -16.90 -56.67
C VAL A 586 -68.11 -17.10 -57.77
N ASP A 587 -69.14 -16.26 -57.79
CA ASP A 587 -70.03 -16.14 -58.94
C ASP A 587 -69.51 -15.01 -59.84
N PHE A 588 -69.22 -15.34 -61.10
CA PHE A 588 -68.76 -14.37 -62.07
C PHE A 588 -69.55 -14.56 -63.37
N GLY A 589 -70.37 -13.57 -63.72
CA GLY A 589 -71.25 -13.63 -64.88
C GLY A 589 -72.37 -14.67 -64.77
N GLY A 590 -72.83 -15.00 -63.55
CA GLY A 590 -73.89 -15.99 -63.32
C GLY A 590 -73.42 -17.44 -63.39
N ARG A 591 -72.10 -17.68 -63.38
CA ARG A 591 -71.48 -19.03 -63.39
C ARG A 591 -70.43 -19.17 -62.28
N PRO A 592 -70.24 -20.38 -61.71
CA PRO A 592 -69.20 -20.64 -60.72
C PRO A 592 -67.80 -20.47 -61.31
N ALA A 593 -66.94 -19.67 -60.65
CA ALA A 593 -65.53 -19.51 -60.95
C ALA A 593 -64.67 -19.76 -59.71
N VAL A 594 -63.37 -19.98 -59.91
CA VAL A 594 -62.38 -19.93 -58.83
C VAL A 594 -61.55 -18.68 -58.99
N LEU A 595 -61.60 -17.82 -57.97
CA LEU A 595 -60.69 -16.70 -57.82
C LEU A 595 -59.53 -17.15 -56.94
N GLY A 596 -58.34 -17.19 -57.50
CA GLY A 596 -57.09 -17.48 -56.85
C GLY A 596 -56.20 -16.26 -56.72
N VAL A 597 -55.63 -16.06 -55.54
CA VAL A 597 -54.63 -15.02 -55.25
C VAL A 597 -53.39 -15.72 -54.73
N GLY A 598 -52.25 -15.53 -55.41
CA GLY A 598 -50.98 -16.13 -55.03
C GLY A 598 -49.91 -15.08 -54.78
N PHE A 599 -49.08 -15.28 -53.76
CA PHE A 599 -47.89 -14.48 -53.53
C PHE A 599 -46.66 -15.34 -53.80
N ASP A 600 -45.69 -14.80 -54.54
CA ASP A 600 -44.36 -15.39 -54.61
C ASP A 600 -43.67 -15.21 -53.25
N VAL A 601 -43.55 -16.30 -52.50
CA VAL A 601 -42.92 -16.32 -51.17
C VAL A 601 -41.51 -16.87 -51.23
N THR A 602 -40.90 -16.97 -52.41
CA THR A 602 -39.58 -17.60 -52.57
C THR A 602 -38.50 -16.89 -51.74
N GLU A 603 -38.40 -15.57 -51.80
CA GLU A 603 -37.40 -14.81 -51.03
C GLU A 603 -37.67 -14.84 -49.52
N ALA A 604 -38.93 -14.72 -49.11
CA ALA A 604 -39.33 -14.81 -47.71
C ALA A 604 -39.06 -16.21 -47.12
N GLN A 605 -39.30 -17.27 -47.90
CA GLN A 605 -39.06 -18.66 -47.51
C GLN A 605 -37.56 -18.95 -47.37
N GLU A 606 -36.71 -18.39 -48.24
CA GLU A 606 -35.26 -18.52 -48.14
C GLU A 606 -34.68 -17.71 -46.98
N HIS A 607 -35.15 -16.48 -46.78
CA HIS A 607 -34.75 -15.65 -45.64
C HIS A 607 -35.16 -16.29 -44.31
N GLN A 608 -36.32 -16.96 -44.28
CA GLN A 608 -36.75 -17.74 -43.12
C GLN A 608 -35.78 -18.89 -42.82
N LEU A 609 -35.33 -19.64 -43.83
CA LEU A 609 -34.34 -20.71 -43.64
C LEU A 609 -32.98 -20.18 -43.19
N ASP A 610 -32.54 -19.02 -43.68
CA ASP A 610 -31.31 -18.36 -43.25
C ASP A 610 -31.39 -17.90 -41.78
N LEU A 611 -32.52 -17.31 -41.38
CA LEU A 611 -32.76 -16.85 -40.01
C LEU A 611 -32.86 -18.04 -39.04
N GLU A 612 -33.58 -19.10 -39.41
CA GLU A 612 -33.69 -20.33 -38.62
C GLU A 612 -32.30 -20.95 -38.37
N ALA A 613 -31.44 -20.98 -39.40
CA ALA A 613 -30.07 -21.47 -39.26
C ALA A 613 -29.24 -20.64 -38.26
N VAL A 614 -29.28 -19.31 -38.36
CA VAL A 614 -28.54 -18.41 -37.46
C VAL A 614 -29.07 -18.47 -36.02
N VAL A 615 -30.40 -18.55 -35.83
CA VAL A 615 -31.01 -18.64 -34.49
C VAL A 615 -30.64 -19.94 -33.81
N ARG A 616 -30.78 -21.09 -34.50
CA ARG A 616 -30.43 -22.41 -33.95
C ARG A 616 -28.95 -22.47 -33.55
N LEU A 617 -28.07 -21.93 -34.39
CA LEU A 617 -26.65 -21.81 -34.11
C LEU A 617 -26.36 -20.88 -32.92
N ALA A 618 -26.98 -19.69 -32.87
CA ALA A 618 -26.78 -18.73 -31.79
C ALA A 618 -27.26 -19.26 -30.44
N GLU A 619 -28.33 -20.06 -30.42
CA GLU A 619 -28.76 -20.79 -29.23
C GLU A 619 -27.74 -21.84 -28.81
N ALA A 620 -27.27 -22.68 -29.73
CA ALA A 620 -26.23 -23.68 -29.46
C ALA A 620 -24.96 -23.03 -28.87
N LEU A 621 -24.53 -21.89 -29.44
CA LEU A 621 -23.37 -21.13 -28.99
C LEU A 621 -23.55 -20.44 -27.62
N ARG A 622 -24.78 -20.34 -27.09
CA ARG A 622 -25.07 -19.73 -25.77
C ARG A 622 -25.29 -20.74 -24.65
N ARG A 623 -25.39 -22.05 -24.97
CA ARG A 623 -25.69 -23.09 -23.98
C ARG A 623 -24.54 -23.36 -23.01
N SER A 624 -23.32 -22.99 -23.35
CA SER A 624 -22.15 -23.16 -22.51
C SER A 624 -21.18 -22.00 -22.71
N ASP A 625 -20.55 -21.58 -21.60
CA ASP A 625 -19.42 -20.64 -21.63
C ASP A 625 -18.09 -21.35 -21.94
N GLU A 626 -18.05 -22.69 -21.93
CA GLU A 626 -16.87 -23.47 -22.27
C GLU A 626 -16.71 -23.58 -23.80
N LEU A 627 -15.62 -23.03 -24.31
CA LEU A 627 -15.31 -22.91 -25.75
C LEU A 627 -15.47 -24.23 -26.52
N LYS A 628 -15.00 -25.35 -25.95
CA LYS A 628 -15.07 -26.67 -26.59
C LYS A 628 -16.50 -27.18 -26.71
N VAL A 629 -17.28 -27.09 -25.62
CA VAL A 629 -18.69 -27.51 -25.59
C VAL A 629 -19.53 -26.66 -26.56
N MET A 630 -19.27 -25.35 -26.58
CA MET A 630 -19.91 -24.40 -27.48
C MET A 630 -19.69 -24.76 -28.96
N LEU A 631 -18.45 -25.04 -29.35
CA LEU A 631 -18.09 -25.35 -30.74
C LEU A 631 -18.56 -26.74 -31.19
N VAL A 632 -18.59 -27.72 -30.29
CA VAL A 632 -19.19 -29.03 -30.56
C VAL A 632 -20.67 -28.89 -30.90
N ALA A 633 -21.41 -28.14 -30.09
CA ALA A 633 -22.84 -27.91 -30.32
C ALA A 633 -23.09 -27.16 -31.65
N ALA A 634 -22.24 -26.18 -31.98
CA ALA A 634 -22.32 -25.44 -33.24
C ALA A 634 -22.06 -26.33 -34.47
N LEU A 635 -21.10 -27.25 -34.39
CA LEU A 635 -20.83 -28.22 -35.46
C LEU A 635 -22.04 -29.13 -35.68
N ASP A 636 -22.56 -29.75 -34.61
CA ASP A 636 -23.70 -30.67 -34.70
C ASP A 636 -24.95 -29.99 -35.29
N GLU A 637 -25.18 -28.73 -34.94
CA GLU A 637 -26.28 -27.93 -35.48
C GLU A 637 -26.09 -27.59 -36.97
N THR A 638 -24.87 -27.25 -37.37
CA THR A 638 -24.53 -26.98 -38.79
C THR A 638 -24.69 -28.22 -39.66
N LEU A 639 -24.33 -29.39 -39.13
CA LEU A 639 -24.50 -30.68 -39.79
C LEU A 639 -25.98 -31.04 -39.99
N ALA A 640 -26.81 -30.80 -38.97
CA ALA A 640 -28.25 -31.01 -39.06
C ALA A 640 -28.90 -30.08 -40.10
N LEU A 641 -28.47 -28.82 -40.20
CA LEU A 641 -28.98 -27.85 -41.18
C LEU A 641 -28.63 -28.23 -42.63
N LEU A 642 -27.45 -28.82 -42.84
CA LEU A 642 -27.06 -29.32 -44.15
C LEU A 642 -27.57 -30.73 -44.43
N ASP A 643 -28.25 -31.39 -43.50
CA ASP A 643 -28.63 -32.81 -43.62
C ASP A 643 -27.42 -33.66 -44.08
N THR A 644 -26.32 -33.52 -43.35
CA THR A 644 -25.08 -34.28 -43.60
C THR A 644 -24.45 -34.77 -42.30
N PRO A 645 -23.89 -36.00 -42.24
CA PRO A 645 -23.27 -36.53 -41.03
C PRO A 645 -21.78 -36.19 -40.88
N VAL A 646 -21.18 -35.38 -41.77
CA VAL A 646 -19.71 -35.22 -41.86
C VAL A 646 -19.28 -33.76 -41.83
N GLY A 647 -18.46 -33.41 -40.82
CA GLY A 647 -17.82 -32.10 -40.73
C GLY A 647 -16.82 -31.99 -39.56
N SER A 648 -16.07 -30.90 -39.51
CA SER A 648 -15.10 -30.61 -38.45
C SER A 648 -14.90 -29.12 -38.22
N VAL A 649 -14.48 -28.76 -37.00
CA VAL A 649 -14.12 -27.40 -36.57
C VAL A 649 -12.70 -27.40 -36.01
N LEU A 650 -11.87 -26.53 -36.58
CA LEU A 650 -10.49 -26.27 -36.13
C LEU A 650 -10.37 -24.84 -35.62
N LEU A 651 -9.63 -24.65 -34.54
CA LEU A 651 -9.17 -23.33 -34.08
C LEU A 651 -7.78 -23.03 -34.63
N TYR A 652 -7.53 -21.75 -34.86
CA TYR A 652 -6.29 -21.24 -35.41
C TYR A 652 -5.77 -20.08 -34.57
N ASP A 653 -4.54 -20.21 -34.11
CA ASP A 653 -3.80 -19.10 -33.49
C ASP A 653 -2.93 -18.40 -34.55
N PRO A 654 -3.22 -17.12 -34.87
CA PRO A 654 -2.46 -16.39 -35.87
C PRO A 654 -1.03 -16.05 -35.47
N GLU A 655 -0.67 -16.07 -34.17
CA GLU A 655 0.68 -15.75 -33.70
C GLU A 655 1.60 -16.97 -33.77
N SER A 656 1.15 -18.11 -33.25
CA SER A 656 1.92 -19.36 -33.27
C SER A 656 1.72 -20.19 -34.54
N HIS A 657 0.79 -19.80 -35.41
CA HIS A 657 0.31 -20.59 -36.56
C HIS A 657 -0.21 -21.99 -36.19
N SER A 658 -0.52 -22.22 -34.92
CA SER A 658 -0.95 -23.50 -34.42
C SER A 658 -2.41 -23.80 -34.77
N LEU A 659 -2.69 -25.10 -34.93
CA LEU A 659 -4.04 -25.60 -35.18
C LEU A 659 -4.45 -26.56 -34.07
N GLU A 660 -5.66 -26.34 -33.56
CA GLU A 660 -6.28 -27.21 -32.57
C GLU A 660 -7.60 -27.75 -33.13
N GLU A 661 -7.76 -29.07 -33.14
CA GLU A 661 -9.05 -29.68 -33.46
C GLU A 661 -9.96 -29.64 -32.25
N VAL A 662 -11.11 -28.99 -32.40
CA VAL A 662 -12.10 -28.89 -31.33
C VAL A 662 -13.16 -29.97 -31.44
N ALA A 663 -13.62 -30.24 -32.67
CA ALA A 663 -14.69 -31.21 -32.93
C ALA A 663 -14.62 -31.74 -34.36
N SER A 664 -14.89 -33.04 -34.52
CA SER A 664 -15.03 -33.72 -35.81
C SER A 664 -16.15 -34.77 -35.78
N ARG A 665 -16.77 -35.04 -36.94
CA ARG A 665 -17.86 -36.00 -37.13
C ARG A 665 -17.69 -36.80 -38.43
N GLY A 666 -18.29 -37.99 -38.46
CA GLY A 666 -18.26 -38.87 -39.62
C GLY A 666 -16.85 -39.35 -39.96
N TRP A 667 -16.55 -39.53 -41.25
CA TRP A 667 -15.26 -40.04 -41.71
C TRP A 667 -14.10 -39.03 -41.56
N LEU A 668 -14.38 -37.77 -41.20
CA LEU A 668 -13.34 -36.79 -40.87
C LEU A 668 -12.72 -37.04 -39.48
N ALA A 669 -13.47 -37.61 -38.53
CA ALA A 669 -13.01 -37.84 -37.16
C ALA A 669 -11.72 -38.67 -37.00
N PRO A 670 -11.45 -39.73 -37.80
CA PRO A 670 -10.19 -40.47 -37.73
C PRO A 670 -9.01 -39.80 -38.45
N ILE A 671 -9.18 -38.63 -39.08
CA ILE A 671 -8.12 -37.95 -39.85
C ILE A 671 -7.33 -37.03 -38.92
N PRO A 672 -5.99 -37.19 -38.78
CA PRO A 672 -5.20 -36.38 -37.86
C PRO A 672 -5.04 -34.93 -38.33
N THR A 673 -5.32 -34.00 -37.42
CA THR A 673 -5.07 -32.57 -37.58
C THR A 673 -3.57 -32.25 -37.39
N PRO A 674 -2.91 -31.56 -38.32
CA PRO A 674 -1.52 -31.16 -38.16
C PRO A 674 -1.39 -30.07 -37.07
N PRO A 675 -0.29 -30.02 -36.31
CA PRO A 675 -0.14 -29.03 -35.22
C PRO A 675 0.05 -27.59 -35.72
N VAL A 676 0.44 -27.40 -36.98
CA VAL A 676 0.70 -26.11 -37.62
C VAL A 676 0.03 -26.06 -38.99
N VAL A 677 -0.41 -24.88 -39.40
CA VAL A 677 -1.07 -24.67 -40.70
C VAL A 677 -0.14 -25.03 -41.88
N GLN A 678 -0.68 -25.70 -42.90
CA GLN A 678 0.05 -26.11 -44.11
C GLN A 678 -0.65 -25.59 -45.36
N GLU A 679 0.01 -24.78 -46.18
CA GLU A 679 -0.57 -24.15 -47.37
C GLU A 679 -1.09 -25.16 -48.41
N GLU A 680 -0.44 -26.32 -48.50
CA GLU A 680 -0.79 -27.43 -49.41
C GLU A 680 -1.96 -28.30 -48.91
N SER A 681 -2.81 -27.76 -48.02
CA SER A 681 -4.00 -28.43 -47.51
C SER A 681 -5.25 -27.58 -47.75
N LEU A 682 -6.41 -28.22 -47.94
CA LEU A 682 -7.70 -27.54 -48.08
C LEU A 682 -7.95 -26.54 -46.94
N THR A 683 -7.76 -26.97 -45.69
CA THR A 683 -7.94 -26.13 -44.49
C THR A 683 -6.89 -25.03 -44.38
N GLY A 684 -5.61 -25.31 -44.67
CA GLY A 684 -4.57 -24.30 -44.61
C GLY A 684 -4.67 -23.26 -45.72
N TRP A 685 -5.09 -23.64 -46.93
CA TRP A 685 -5.36 -22.69 -48.01
C TRP A 685 -6.47 -21.70 -47.61
N VAL A 686 -7.57 -22.21 -47.05
CA VAL A 686 -8.69 -21.39 -46.56
C VAL A 686 -8.25 -20.47 -45.42
N LEU A 687 -7.44 -20.97 -44.48
CA LEU A 687 -6.93 -20.14 -43.38
C LEU A 687 -5.98 -19.04 -43.88
N LEU A 688 -5.12 -19.31 -44.86
CA LEU A 688 -4.14 -18.32 -45.36
C LEU A 688 -4.76 -17.29 -46.31
N HIS A 689 -5.76 -17.66 -47.10
CA HIS A 689 -6.41 -16.78 -48.08
C HIS A 689 -7.71 -16.15 -47.55
N GLY A 690 -8.34 -16.80 -46.57
CA GLY A 690 -9.64 -16.41 -46.03
C GLY A 690 -10.81 -16.56 -47.03
N VAL A 691 -10.56 -17.28 -48.12
CA VAL A 691 -11.49 -17.81 -49.12
C VAL A 691 -12.37 -18.99 -48.68
N PRO A 692 -13.70 -19.06 -48.82
CA PRO A 692 -14.35 -20.36 -48.89
C PRO A 692 -13.79 -21.20 -50.05
N TYR A 693 -13.59 -22.50 -49.84
CA TYR A 693 -13.12 -23.43 -50.87
C TYR A 693 -14.11 -24.58 -51.05
N VAL A 694 -14.73 -24.66 -52.23
CA VAL A 694 -15.69 -25.71 -52.58
C VAL A 694 -15.00 -26.77 -53.45
N SER A 695 -15.16 -28.04 -53.09
CA SER A 695 -14.66 -29.18 -53.86
C SER A 695 -15.81 -30.08 -54.28
N ARG A 696 -15.85 -30.50 -55.55
CA ARG A 696 -16.86 -31.45 -56.04
C ARG A 696 -16.59 -32.89 -55.63
N GLU A 697 -15.32 -33.22 -55.40
CA GLU A 697 -14.88 -34.56 -54.99
C GLU A 697 -13.57 -34.41 -54.21
N PHE A 698 -13.65 -34.56 -52.89
CA PHE A 698 -12.50 -34.39 -52.01
C PHE A 698 -11.38 -35.38 -52.32
N ALA A 699 -11.71 -36.65 -52.62
CA ALA A 699 -10.71 -37.69 -52.89
C ALA A 699 -9.84 -37.39 -54.15
N ALA A 700 -10.40 -36.63 -55.10
CA ALA A 700 -9.73 -36.24 -56.34
C ALA A 700 -9.14 -34.82 -56.29
N ASP A 701 -9.34 -34.08 -55.19
CA ASP A 701 -8.95 -32.69 -55.09
C ASP A 701 -7.42 -32.52 -55.07
N PRO A 702 -6.85 -31.59 -55.87
CA PRO A 702 -5.41 -31.37 -55.92
C PRO A 702 -4.83 -30.79 -54.61
N LYS A 703 -5.66 -30.16 -53.76
CA LYS A 703 -5.25 -29.60 -52.46
C LYS A 703 -5.46 -30.57 -51.29
N LEU A 704 -5.90 -31.81 -51.57
CA LEU A 704 -5.95 -32.85 -50.55
C LEU A 704 -4.55 -33.45 -50.34
N ARG A 705 -4.06 -33.39 -49.09
CA ARG A 705 -2.74 -33.94 -48.71
C ARG A 705 -2.62 -35.41 -49.13
N PRO A 706 -1.55 -35.81 -49.84
CA PRO A 706 -1.39 -37.19 -50.32
C PRO A 706 -1.47 -38.24 -49.20
N ALA A 707 -0.93 -37.91 -48.02
CA ALA A 707 -0.87 -38.82 -46.87
C ALA A 707 -2.25 -39.25 -46.33
N ILE A 708 -3.30 -38.44 -46.51
CA ILE A 708 -4.65 -38.74 -45.98
C ILE A 708 -5.63 -39.16 -47.08
N ARG A 709 -5.21 -39.20 -48.35
CA ARG A 709 -6.10 -39.45 -49.49
C ARG A 709 -6.81 -40.81 -49.42
N HIS A 710 -6.14 -41.82 -48.88
CA HIS A 710 -6.72 -43.15 -48.67
C HIS A 710 -7.78 -43.22 -47.55
N LEU A 711 -7.88 -42.18 -46.72
CA LEU A 711 -8.86 -42.07 -45.63
C LEU A 711 -10.14 -41.33 -46.07
N VAL A 712 -10.14 -40.72 -47.27
CA VAL A 712 -11.28 -39.97 -47.82
C VAL A 712 -12.09 -40.88 -48.73
N PRO A 713 -13.36 -41.21 -48.40
CA PRO A 713 -14.19 -42.05 -49.25
C PRO A 713 -14.54 -41.34 -50.58
N PRO A 714 -14.55 -42.05 -51.72
CA PRO A 714 -15.00 -41.47 -52.99
C PRO A 714 -16.51 -41.16 -52.96
N GLY A 715 -16.94 -40.18 -53.76
CA GLY A 715 -18.33 -39.74 -53.86
C GLY A 715 -18.71 -38.64 -52.86
N TRP A 716 -17.73 -37.97 -52.26
CA TRP A 716 -17.95 -36.89 -51.28
C TRP A 716 -17.35 -35.58 -51.76
N GLY A 717 -18.19 -34.58 -51.97
CA GLY A 717 -17.81 -33.18 -52.16
C GLY A 717 -18.06 -32.35 -50.90
N GLY A 718 -17.90 -31.04 -50.98
CA GLY A 718 -18.23 -30.15 -49.85
C GLY A 718 -17.52 -28.82 -49.88
N VAL A 719 -17.40 -28.20 -48.71
CA VAL A 719 -16.82 -26.87 -48.53
C VAL A 719 -15.94 -26.80 -47.29
N VAL A 720 -14.87 -26.02 -47.39
CA VAL A 720 -14.07 -25.56 -46.25
C VAL A 720 -14.21 -24.04 -46.12
N LEU A 721 -14.59 -23.57 -44.94
CA LEU A 721 -14.95 -22.19 -44.64
C LEU A 721 -14.01 -21.60 -43.58
N PRO A 722 -13.61 -20.33 -43.69
CA PRO A 722 -12.86 -19.66 -42.64
C PRO A 722 -13.81 -19.19 -41.53
N LEU A 723 -13.44 -19.44 -40.27
CA LEU A 723 -14.11 -18.83 -39.11
C LEU A 723 -13.50 -17.45 -38.87
N ARG A 724 -14.31 -16.40 -39.04
CA ARG A 724 -13.85 -15.01 -39.03
C ARG A 724 -14.55 -14.20 -37.95
N ALA A 725 -13.78 -13.30 -37.33
CA ALA A 725 -14.28 -12.24 -36.45
C ALA A 725 -13.71 -10.90 -36.96
N GLY A 726 -14.47 -10.23 -37.83
CA GLY A 726 -13.96 -9.08 -38.58
C GLY A 726 -12.79 -9.47 -39.48
N SER A 727 -11.62 -8.82 -39.31
CA SER A 727 -10.39 -9.13 -40.04
C SER A 727 -9.61 -10.34 -39.50
N TRP A 728 -9.99 -10.84 -38.32
CA TRP A 728 -9.27 -11.93 -37.65
C TRP A 728 -9.81 -13.29 -38.09
N ARG A 729 -8.89 -14.20 -38.37
CA ARG A 729 -9.19 -15.60 -38.67
C ARG A 729 -8.90 -16.39 -37.41
N VAL A 730 -9.92 -17.07 -36.90
CA VAL A 730 -9.87 -17.76 -35.62
C VAL A 730 -9.99 -19.28 -35.76
N GLY A 731 -10.21 -19.77 -36.99
CA GLY A 731 -10.37 -21.20 -37.26
C GLY A 731 -10.91 -21.52 -38.65
N ALA A 732 -11.23 -22.80 -38.88
CA ALA A 732 -11.84 -23.30 -40.11
C ALA A 732 -12.95 -24.31 -39.82
N LEU A 733 -13.97 -24.34 -40.68
CA LEU A 733 -15.11 -25.26 -40.64
C LEU A 733 -15.14 -26.06 -41.94
N THR A 734 -15.06 -27.38 -41.85
CA THR A 734 -15.14 -28.29 -43.00
C THR A 734 -16.46 -29.04 -42.96
N LEU A 735 -17.16 -29.10 -44.09
CA LEU A 735 -18.46 -29.76 -44.25
C LEU A 735 -18.45 -30.59 -45.55
N ALA A 736 -18.88 -31.85 -45.48
CA ALA A 736 -18.92 -32.74 -46.64
C ALA A 736 -20.36 -33.15 -46.99
N VAL A 737 -20.66 -33.37 -48.27
CA VAL A 737 -21.95 -33.84 -48.79
C VAL A 737 -21.75 -34.97 -49.82
N ALA A 738 -22.66 -35.94 -49.85
CA ALA A 738 -22.57 -37.10 -50.74
C ALA A 738 -23.17 -36.82 -52.13
N HIS A 739 -22.46 -37.21 -53.20
CA HIS A 739 -22.90 -37.07 -54.59
C HIS A 739 -24.21 -37.87 -54.85
N PRO A 740 -25.19 -37.39 -55.65
CA PRO A 740 -25.16 -36.24 -56.58
C PRO A 740 -25.55 -34.89 -55.96
N ARG A 741 -25.55 -34.78 -54.62
CA ARG A 741 -25.85 -33.51 -53.97
C ARG A 741 -24.69 -32.52 -54.17
N GLU A 742 -24.99 -31.38 -54.79
CA GLU A 742 -24.07 -30.23 -54.88
C GLU A 742 -24.60 -29.09 -53.99
N LEU A 743 -23.69 -28.35 -53.37
CA LEU A 743 -24.03 -27.15 -52.61
C LEU A 743 -24.40 -26.02 -53.58
N SER A 744 -25.59 -25.47 -53.40
CA SER A 744 -26.04 -24.29 -54.15
C SER A 744 -25.31 -23.02 -53.70
N ALA A 745 -25.30 -21.99 -54.55
CA ALA A 745 -24.73 -20.68 -54.19
C ALA A 745 -25.43 -20.05 -52.96
N ARG A 746 -26.70 -20.37 -52.74
CA ARG A 746 -27.47 -19.93 -51.57
C ARG A 746 -27.05 -20.66 -50.29
N GLU A 747 -26.90 -21.99 -50.35
CA GLU A 747 -26.38 -22.77 -49.22
C GLU A 747 -24.97 -22.32 -48.83
N LEU A 748 -24.08 -22.06 -49.80
CA LEU A 748 -22.73 -21.57 -49.51
C LEU A 748 -22.76 -20.24 -48.73
N LYS A 749 -23.59 -19.29 -49.16
CA LYS A 749 -23.75 -18.00 -48.48
C LYS A 749 -24.28 -18.14 -47.06
N ARG A 750 -25.21 -19.09 -46.83
CA ARG A 750 -25.71 -19.42 -45.49
C ARG A 750 -24.60 -19.97 -44.59
N LEU A 751 -23.75 -20.84 -45.13
CA LEU A 751 -22.64 -21.42 -44.37
C LEU A 751 -21.54 -20.40 -44.03
N GLU A 752 -21.31 -19.40 -44.88
CA GLU A 752 -20.43 -18.27 -44.56
C GLU A 752 -20.93 -17.47 -43.35
N LEU A 753 -22.24 -17.18 -43.28
CA LEU A 753 -22.85 -16.51 -42.13
C LEU A 753 -22.71 -17.33 -40.83
N ILE A 754 -22.87 -18.65 -40.92
CA ILE A 754 -22.63 -19.58 -39.82
C ILE A 754 -21.17 -19.50 -39.36
N GLY A 755 -20.22 -19.48 -40.31
CA GLY A 755 -18.78 -19.35 -40.02
C GLY A 755 -18.41 -18.06 -39.30
N GLU A 756 -19.01 -16.93 -39.68
CA GLU A 756 -18.82 -15.64 -39.00
C GLU A 756 -19.43 -15.63 -37.58
N ALA A 757 -20.61 -16.20 -37.40
CA ALA A 757 -21.25 -16.28 -36.09
C ALA A 757 -20.42 -17.12 -35.11
N ILE A 758 -19.89 -18.27 -35.55
CA ILE A 758 -18.97 -19.09 -34.77
C ILE A 758 -17.69 -18.30 -34.47
N GLY A 759 -17.09 -17.66 -35.47
CA GLY A 759 -15.85 -16.90 -35.31
C GLY A 759 -15.96 -15.76 -34.27
N ASN A 760 -17.06 -15.00 -34.31
CA ASN A 760 -17.32 -13.95 -33.32
C ASN A 760 -17.51 -14.50 -31.89
N ALA A 761 -18.16 -15.65 -31.74
CA ALA A 761 -18.33 -16.29 -30.44
C ALA A 761 -16.98 -16.75 -29.84
N VAL A 762 -16.11 -17.35 -30.67
CA VAL A 762 -14.74 -17.75 -30.27
C VAL A 762 -13.94 -16.54 -29.80
N ARG A 763 -13.96 -15.43 -30.56
CA ARG A 763 -13.23 -14.20 -30.20
C ARG A 763 -13.71 -13.61 -28.88
N ARG A 764 -15.03 -13.56 -28.66
CA ARG A 764 -15.63 -13.06 -27.42
C ARG A 764 -15.21 -13.90 -26.20
N ALA A 765 -15.26 -15.22 -26.31
CA ALA A 765 -14.85 -16.12 -25.24
C ALA A 765 -13.36 -15.95 -24.89
N SER A 766 -12.49 -15.83 -25.91
CA SER A 766 -11.05 -15.61 -25.72
C SER A 766 -10.76 -14.27 -25.03
N LEU A 767 -11.40 -13.17 -25.47
CA LEU A 767 -11.23 -11.85 -24.85
C LEU A 767 -11.70 -11.79 -23.40
N ARG A 768 -12.84 -12.43 -23.09
CA ARG A 768 -13.36 -12.50 -21.73
C ARG A 768 -12.38 -13.21 -20.79
N ARG A 769 -11.83 -14.34 -21.22
CA ARG A 769 -10.82 -15.08 -20.44
C ARG A 769 -9.57 -14.24 -20.16
N LYS A 770 -9.09 -13.47 -21.16
CA LYS A 770 -7.97 -12.53 -20.98
C LYS A 770 -8.29 -11.42 -19.99
N LEU A 771 -9.51 -10.86 -20.05
CA LEU A 771 -9.94 -9.80 -19.13
C LEU A 771 -10.04 -10.31 -17.69
N GLU A 772 -10.65 -11.48 -17.48
CA GLU A 772 -10.78 -12.10 -16.15
C GLU A 772 -9.40 -12.37 -15.51
N ALA A 773 -8.43 -12.87 -16.29
CA ALA A 773 -7.05 -13.05 -15.84
C ALA A 773 -6.40 -11.71 -15.41
N ARG A 774 -6.60 -10.65 -16.20
CA ARG A 774 -6.01 -9.32 -15.93
C ARG A 774 -6.62 -8.63 -14.71
N VAL A 775 -7.92 -8.83 -14.46
CA VAL A 775 -8.58 -8.37 -13.23
C VAL A 775 -8.02 -9.11 -12.01
N GLY A 776 -7.84 -10.43 -12.10
CA GLY A 776 -7.28 -11.24 -11.00
C GLY A 776 -5.85 -10.81 -10.62
N GLN A 777 -5.01 -10.45 -11.61
CA GLN A 777 -3.68 -9.90 -11.37
C GLN A 777 -3.73 -8.56 -10.59
N LEU A 778 -4.62 -7.65 -10.97
CA LEU A 778 -4.78 -6.36 -10.28
C LEU A 778 -5.27 -6.53 -8.83
N GLU A 779 -6.19 -7.46 -8.58
CA GLU A 779 -6.67 -7.75 -7.23
C GLU A 779 -5.56 -8.31 -6.32
N ALA A 780 -4.69 -9.16 -6.87
CA ALA A 780 -3.55 -9.71 -6.15
C ALA A 780 -2.52 -8.62 -5.79
N LEU A 781 -2.19 -7.71 -6.72
CA LEU A 781 -1.34 -6.55 -6.43
C LEU A 781 -1.93 -5.67 -5.33
N ARG A 782 -3.24 -5.37 -5.42
CA ARG A 782 -3.92 -4.55 -4.41
C ARG A 782 -3.90 -5.20 -3.02
N ALA A 783 -4.04 -6.53 -2.93
CA ALA A 783 -3.98 -7.26 -1.66
C ALA A 783 -2.59 -7.16 -1.02
N ILE A 784 -1.53 -7.19 -1.82
CA ILE A 784 -0.14 -7.01 -1.36
C ILE A 784 0.06 -5.60 -0.84
N ASP A 785 -0.40 -4.59 -1.59
CA ASP A 785 -0.33 -3.19 -1.17
C ASP A 785 -1.02 -2.99 0.17
N GLN A 786 -2.20 -3.57 0.35
CA GLN A 786 -2.93 -3.51 1.61
C GLN A 786 -2.16 -4.21 2.75
N ALA A 787 -1.57 -5.37 2.51
CA ALA A 787 -0.78 -6.08 3.51
C ALA A 787 0.48 -5.32 3.92
N ILE A 788 1.16 -4.69 2.94
CA ILE A 788 2.34 -3.85 3.18
C ILE A 788 1.95 -2.59 3.95
N SER A 789 0.89 -1.90 3.54
CA SER A 789 0.44 -0.66 4.19
C SER A 789 -0.20 -0.89 5.56
N ALA A 790 -0.76 -2.08 5.83
CA ALA A 790 -1.41 -2.42 7.09
C ALA A 790 -0.46 -3.04 8.14
N SER A 791 0.73 -3.48 7.74
CA SER A 791 1.70 -4.15 8.61
C SER A 791 3.03 -3.41 8.66
N LEU A 792 3.38 -2.87 9.82
CA LEU A 792 4.75 -2.43 10.13
C LEU A 792 5.69 -3.63 10.39
N ASP A 793 5.16 -4.86 10.41
CA ASP A 793 5.94 -6.09 10.51
C ASP A 793 6.25 -6.61 9.10
N LEU A 794 7.52 -6.45 8.70
CA LEU A 794 8.06 -6.91 7.42
C LEU A 794 7.79 -8.38 7.16
N ARG A 795 7.85 -9.21 8.21
CA ARG A 795 7.72 -10.66 8.03
C ARG A 795 6.31 -11.04 7.61
N LEU A 796 5.30 -10.44 8.24
CA LEU A 796 3.90 -10.69 7.90
C LEU A 796 3.57 -10.21 6.48
N ALA A 797 4.10 -9.04 6.09
CA ALA A 797 3.93 -8.50 4.74
C ALA A 797 4.58 -9.41 3.68
N LEU A 798 5.79 -9.91 3.97
CA LEU A 798 6.51 -10.83 3.08
C LEU A 798 5.86 -12.22 3.00
N GLU A 799 5.17 -12.67 4.05
CA GLU A 799 4.40 -13.92 4.00
C GLU A 799 3.23 -13.81 3.01
N VAL A 800 2.41 -12.76 3.13
CA VAL A 800 1.32 -12.49 2.17
C VAL A 800 1.85 -12.33 0.76
N PHE A 801 2.98 -11.64 0.60
CA PHE A 801 3.67 -11.49 -0.67
C PHE A 801 4.02 -12.85 -1.31
N CYS A 802 4.63 -13.75 -0.55
CA CYS A 802 4.94 -15.10 -1.02
C CYS A 802 3.68 -15.91 -1.34
N GLU A 803 2.58 -15.74 -0.60
CA GLU A 803 1.31 -16.43 -0.90
C GLU A 803 0.70 -15.98 -2.23
N GLN A 804 0.79 -14.69 -2.58
CA GLN A 804 0.33 -14.22 -3.88
C GLN A 804 1.20 -14.71 -5.03
N LEU A 805 2.52 -14.78 -4.83
CA LEU A 805 3.43 -15.37 -5.81
C LEU A 805 3.10 -16.84 -6.10
N MET A 806 2.68 -17.61 -5.07
CA MET A 806 2.28 -19.01 -5.24
C MET A 806 0.95 -19.19 -6.01
N ARG A 807 0.25 -18.11 -6.40
CA ARG A 807 -0.89 -18.20 -7.32
C ARG A 807 -0.46 -18.35 -8.79
N LEU A 808 0.77 -17.96 -9.11
CA LEU A 808 1.37 -18.25 -10.40
C LEU A 808 1.67 -19.76 -10.51
N PRO A 809 1.86 -20.30 -11.72
CA PRO A 809 2.21 -21.71 -11.96
C PRO A 809 3.60 -22.15 -11.44
N LEU A 810 4.03 -21.62 -10.29
CA LEU A 810 5.31 -21.82 -9.60
C LEU A 810 5.20 -22.94 -8.55
N ASP A 811 6.31 -23.64 -8.36
CA ASP A 811 6.43 -24.75 -7.40
C ASP A 811 6.95 -24.32 -6.03
N ALA A 812 7.80 -23.29 -6.01
CA ALA A 812 8.35 -22.71 -4.79
C ALA A 812 8.87 -21.29 -5.04
N VAL A 813 8.90 -20.48 -3.98
CA VAL A 813 9.50 -19.15 -3.98
C VAL A 813 10.32 -18.92 -2.72
N SER A 814 11.46 -18.25 -2.86
CA SER A 814 12.34 -17.86 -1.75
C SER A 814 12.71 -16.38 -1.87
N LEU A 815 12.61 -15.65 -0.77
CA LEU A 815 13.00 -14.25 -0.69
C LEU A 815 14.20 -14.12 0.24
N LEU A 816 15.27 -13.54 -0.30
CA LEU A 816 16.54 -13.36 0.40
C LEU A 816 16.84 -11.88 0.56
N LEU A 817 17.21 -11.45 1.76
CA LEU A 817 17.67 -10.08 2.02
C LEU A 817 19.18 -9.98 1.96
N TYR A 818 19.69 -8.91 1.36
CA TYR A 818 21.11 -8.63 1.32
C TYR A 818 21.58 -7.97 2.62
N ARG A 819 22.61 -8.56 3.26
CA ARG A 819 23.33 -8.03 4.42
C ARG A 819 24.65 -7.41 3.95
N LYS A 820 24.80 -6.10 4.15
CA LYS A 820 25.95 -5.33 3.62
C LYS A 820 27.24 -5.68 4.35
N GLU A 821 27.16 -5.97 5.64
CA GLU A 821 28.28 -6.25 6.54
C GLU A 821 28.93 -7.60 6.23
N SER A 822 28.11 -8.63 6.02
CA SER A 822 28.57 -9.98 5.72
C SER A 822 28.72 -10.26 4.22
N ARG A 823 28.17 -9.39 3.36
CA ARG A 823 28.05 -9.60 1.90
C ARG A 823 27.33 -10.91 1.52
N MET A 824 26.32 -11.26 2.33
CA MET A 824 25.52 -12.48 2.17
C MET A 824 24.06 -12.14 1.87
N LEU A 825 23.40 -13.03 1.15
CA LEU A 825 21.94 -13.07 0.98
C LEU A 825 21.37 -14.07 1.98
N GLU A 826 20.58 -13.60 2.92
CA GLU A 826 19.94 -14.41 3.95
C GLU A 826 18.47 -14.66 3.61
N THR A 827 18.07 -15.93 3.60
CA THR A 827 16.69 -16.31 3.35
C THR A 827 15.79 -15.86 4.49
N ILE A 828 14.83 -14.96 4.21
CA ILE A 828 13.90 -14.45 5.23
C ILE A 828 12.55 -15.14 5.17
N GLU A 829 12.03 -15.39 3.95
CA GLU A 829 10.74 -16.05 3.75
C GLU A 829 10.73 -16.99 2.54
N THR A 830 9.94 -18.05 2.64
CA THR A 830 9.89 -19.14 1.66
C THR A 830 8.53 -19.81 1.62
N ARG A 831 8.11 -20.30 0.44
CA ARG A 831 6.89 -21.10 0.26
C ARG A 831 7.10 -22.18 -0.80
N GLY A 832 6.41 -23.31 -0.69
CA GLY A 832 6.41 -24.39 -1.72
C GLY A 832 7.59 -25.37 -1.72
N PHE A 833 8.54 -25.24 -0.78
CA PHE A 833 9.64 -26.20 -0.60
C PHE A 833 9.17 -27.50 0.06
N ARG A 834 9.78 -28.64 -0.31
CA ARG A 834 9.55 -29.96 0.31
C ARG A 834 10.34 -30.10 1.63
N SER A 835 11.50 -29.47 1.72
CA SER A 835 12.30 -29.40 2.95
C SER A 835 11.62 -28.48 3.99
N PRO A 836 11.82 -28.73 5.30
CA PRO A 836 11.23 -27.91 6.35
C PRO A 836 11.74 -26.45 6.28
N PRO A 837 10.90 -25.43 6.57
CA PRO A 837 11.28 -24.02 6.45
C PRO A 837 12.54 -23.64 7.26
N SER A 838 12.79 -24.31 8.39
CA SER A 838 13.98 -24.08 9.23
C SER A 838 15.29 -24.52 8.57
N GLU A 839 15.27 -25.46 7.63
CA GLU A 839 16.43 -25.84 6.83
C GLU A 839 16.65 -24.84 5.70
N VAL A 840 15.58 -24.46 5.00
CA VAL A 840 15.68 -23.50 3.88
C VAL A 840 16.16 -22.12 4.38
N ARG A 841 15.67 -21.67 5.55
CA ARG A 841 16.11 -20.40 6.18
C ARG A 841 17.58 -20.39 6.62
N ARG A 842 18.21 -21.56 6.77
CA ARG A 842 19.66 -21.65 7.06
C ARG A 842 20.54 -21.48 5.83
N LEU A 843 19.96 -21.50 4.63
CA LEU A 843 20.70 -21.24 3.40
C LEU A 843 21.01 -19.74 3.30
N SER A 844 22.30 -19.44 3.34
CA SER A 844 22.86 -18.11 3.10
C SER A 844 23.75 -18.15 1.86
N VAL A 845 23.49 -17.28 0.89
CA VAL A 845 24.16 -17.29 -0.41
C VAL A 845 25.12 -16.09 -0.48
N PRO A 846 26.44 -16.29 -0.67
CA PRO A 846 27.36 -15.18 -0.85
C PRO A 846 27.07 -14.40 -2.13
N LEU A 847 27.35 -13.10 -2.12
CA LEU A 847 27.22 -12.27 -3.31
C LEU A 847 28.07 -12.81 -4.48
N GLY A 848 27.48 -12.92 -5.67
CA GLY A 848 28.13 -13.46 -6.88
C GLY A 848 28.19 -15.00 -6.98
N GLN A 849 27.83 -15.74 -5.93
CA GLN A 849 27.85 -17.22 -5.94
C GLN A 849 26.52 -17.81 -6.41
N GLY A 850 26.60 -18.80 -7.32
CA GLY A 850 25.42 -19.41 -7.96
C GLY A 850 24.53 -18.41 -8.69
N HIS A 851 23.34 -18.86 -9.10
CA HIS A 851 22.42 -18.04 -9.91
C HIS A 851 21.82 -16.87 -9.12
N THR A 852 21.43 -17.13 -7.86
CA THR A 852 20.89 -16.11 -6.95
C THR A 852 21.92 -15.03 -6.61
N GLY A 853 23.16 -15.41 -6.26
CA GLY A 853 24.22 -14.45 -5.98
C GLY A 853 24.65 -13.67 -7.21
N ARG A 854 24.62 -14.29 -8.41
CA ARG A 854 24.88 -13.60 -9.68
C ARG A 854 23.81 -12.54 -9.99
N ALA A 855 22.53 -12.85 -9.81
CA ALA A 855 21.45 -11.88 -9.99
C ALA A 855 21.62 -10.65 -9.10
N ALA A 856 22.01 -10.87 -7.83
CA ALA A 856 22.33 -9.79 -6.90
C ALA A 856 23.54 -8.95 -7.33
N LEU A 857 24.62 -9.58 -7.76
CA LEU A 857 25.85 -8.89 -8.17
C LEU A 857 25.64 -8.06 -9.45
N GLU A 858 24.99 -8.65 -10.45
CA GLU A 858 24.76 -8.02 -11.76
C GLU A 858 23.56 -7.07 -11.77
N ARG A 859 22.72 -7.09 -10.72
CA ARG A 859 21.49 -6.28 -10.59
C ARG A 859 20.54 -6.42 -11.77
N ARG A 860 20.49 -7.62 -12.36
CA ARG A 860 19.55 -7.98 -13.43
C ARG A 860 18.94 -9.36 -13.17
N PRO A 861 17.74 -9.65 -13.70
CA PRO A 861 17.15 -10.97 -13.63
C PRO A 861 18.06 -12.04 -14.25
N VAL A 862 18.11 -13.22 -13.61
CA VAL A 862 18.85 -14.39 -14.08
C VAL A 862 17.89 -15.57 -14.19
N GLY A 863 17.76 -16.15 -15.38
CA GLY A 863 16.98 -17.35 -15.62
C GLY A 863 17.84 -18.57 -15.92
N VAL A 864 17.39 -19.73 -15.44
CA VAL A 864 17.99 -21.04 -15.72
C VAL A 864 16.87 -22.02 -16.02
N ASP A 865 16.89 -22.61 -17.21
CA ASP A 865 15.83 -23.51 -17.67
C ASP A 865 16.10 -25.00 -17.37
N ASP A 866 17.33 -25.32 -16.96
CA ASP A 866 17.75 -26.68 -16.58
C ASP A 866 18.72 -26.68 -15.38
N LEU A 867 18.13 -26.64 -14.19
CA LEU A 867 18.80 -26.78 -12.90
C LEU A 867 19.37 -28.18 -12.65
N THR A 868 18.98 -29.20 -13.42
CA THR A 868 19.57 -30.54 -13.26
C THR A 868 21.00 -30.59 -13.78
N ARG A 869 21.32 -29.72 -14.76
CA ARG A 869 22.66 -29.57 -15.32
C ARG A 869 23.47 -28.49 -14.63
N ASP A 870 22.82 -27.42 -14.17
CA ASP A 870 23.46 -26.32 -13.47
C ASP A 870 22.69 -25.95 -12.18
N PRO A 871 22.84 -26.75 -11.11
CA PRO A 871 22.02 -26.63 -9.90
C PRO A 871 22.39 -25.45 -8.99
N GLY A 872 23.39 -24.64 -9.37
CA GLY A 872 23.79 -23.43 -8.67
C GLY A 872 24.58 -23.66 -7.37
N PHE A 873 24.37 -22.80 -6.37
CA PHE A 873 25.20 -22.71 -5.16
C PHE A 873 25.04 -23.90 -4.19
N ALA A 874 23.84 -24.50 -4.11
CA ALA A 874 23.56 -25.60 -3.20
C ALA A 874 23.05 -26.85 -3.97
N PRO A 875 23.93 -27.56 -4.71
CA PRO A 875 23.52 -28.59 -5.66
C PRO A 875 22.67 -29.70 -5.06
N GLU A 876 23.10 -30.26 -3.92
CA GLU A 876 22.41 -31.36 -3.26
C GLU A 876 21.00 -30.96 -2.80
N PHE A 877 20.84 -29.73 -2.29
CA PHE A 877 19.55 -29.20 -1.87
C PHE A 877 18.63 -28.97 -3.08
N THR A 878 19.11 -28.29 -4.12
CA THR A 878 18.34 -28.01 -5.35
C THR A 878 17.85 -29.29 -6.02
N LEU A 879 18.71 -30.30 -6.16
CA LEU A 879 18.36 -31.58 -6.78
C LEU A 879 17.38 -32.39 -5.92
N ARG A 880 17.51 -32.36 -4.59
CA ARG A 880 16.58 -33.05 -3.66
C ARG A 880 15.17 -32.46 -3.70
N GLU A 881 15.05 -31.15 -3.87
CA GLU A 881 13.77 -30.47 -4.06
C GLU A 881 13.08 -30.82 -5.39
N GLY A 882 13.86 -31.29 -6.37
CA GLY A 882 13.40 -31.68 -7.70
C GLY A 882 13.11 -30.49 -8.61
N PHE A 883 13.75 -29.34 -8.39
CA PHE A 883 13.59 -28.17 -9.25
C PHE A 883 14.27 -28.38 -10.61
N VAL A 884 13.59 -27.93 -11.66
CA VAL A 884 14.01 -28.03 -13.06
C VAL A 884 14.38 -26.67 -13.62
N ALA A 885 13.64 -25.61 -13.30
CA ALA A 885 13.97 -24.26 -13.75
C ALA A 885 13.80 -23.23 -12.62
N MET A 886 14.47 -22.09 -12.77
CA MET A 886 14.35 -20.94 -11.86
C MET A 886 14.45 -19.59 -12.56
N ARG A 887 13.92 -18.57 -11.88
CA ARG A 887 14.18 -17.15 -12.12
C ARG A 887 14.59 -16.47 -10.82
N ALA A 888 15.73 -15.79 -10.83
CA ALA A 888 16.20 -14.96 -9.73
C ALA A 888 16.07 -13.48 -10.14
N LEU A 889 15.22 -12.74 -9.43
CA LEU A 889 14.91 -11.34 -9.66
C LEU A 889 15.55 -10.48 -8.56
N PRO A 890 16.44 -9.54 -8.88
CA PRO A 890 17.01 -8.64 -7.88
C PRO A 890 15.94 -7.66 -7.39
N LEU A 891 15.87 -7.47 -6.07
CA LEU A 891 15.00 -6.50 -5.43
C LEU A 891 15.78 -5.21 -5.24
N LEU A 892 15.39 -4.16 -5.97
CA LEU A 892 16.13 -2.91 -6.07
C LEU A 892 15.28 -1.72 -5.62
N ALA A 893 15.89 -0.81 -4.86
CA ALA A 893 15.31 0.48 -4.51
C ALA A 893 16.31 1.59 -4.81
N LYS A 894 15.92 2.57 -5.63
CA LYS A 894 16.80 3.68 -6.08
C LYS A 894 18.18 3.20 -6.57
N GLY A 895 18.23 2.02 -7.19
CA GLY A 895 19.46 1.39 -7.69
C GLY A 895 20.27 0.62 -6.64
N GLU A 896 19.91 0.65 -5.36
CA GLU A 896 20.52 -0.16 -4.30
C GLU A 896 19.90 -1.56 -4.22
N LEU A 897 20.74 -2.57 -3.96
CA LEU A 897 20.30 -3.95 -3.78
C LEU A 897 19.72 -4.16 -2.38
N LEU A 898 18.43 -4.50 -2.32
CA LEU A 898 17.77 -4.88 -1.08
C LEU A 898 17.85 -6.39 -0.82
N GLY A 899 17.77 -7.18 -1.88
CA GLY A 899 17.66 -8.63 -1.80
C GLY A 899 17.45 -9.29 -3.16
N VAL A 900 17.02 -10.55 -3.16
CA VAL A 900 16.67 -11.32 -4.37
C VAL A 900 15.42 -12.15 -4.11
N LEU A 901 14.46 -12.08 -5.02
CA LEU A 901 13.34 -13.02 -5.11
C LEU A 901 13.74 -14.16 -6.05
N VAL A 902 13.54 -15.40 -5.63
CA VAL A 902 13.82 -16.58 -6.44
C VAL A 902 12.55 -17.40 -6.60
N ALA A 903 12.16 -17.65 -7.84
CA ALA A 903 11.03 -18.49 -8.20
C ALA A 903 11.51 -19.79 -8.86
N PHE A 904 10.86 -20.90 -8.54
CA PHE A 904 11.24 -22.24 -9.01
C PHE A 904 10.07 -22.98 -9.64
N THR A 905 10.36 -23.83 -10.63
CA THR A 905 9.45 -24.84 -11.19
C THR A 905 10.13 -26.22 -11.18
N ARG A 906 9.36 -27.29 -10.98
CA ARG A 906 9.77 -28.71 -11.08
C ARG A 906 9.49 -29.29 -12.47
N ARG A 907 9.11 -28.42 -13.39
CA ARG A 907 8.86 -28.63 -14.82
C ARG A 907 9.64 -27.60 -15.64
N PRO A 908 9.78 -27.78 -16.97
CA PRO A 908 10.32 -26.74 -17.84
C PRO A 908 9.59 -25.42 -17.60
N TRP A 909 10.32 -24.31 -17.69
CA TRP A 909 9.74 -22.99 -17.50
C TRP A 909 8.69 -22.70 -18.58
N ASP A 910 7.42 -22.61 -18.19
CA ASP A 910 6.27 -22.51 -19.10
C ASP A 910 5.29 -21.38 -18.74
N LEU A 911 5.74 -20.39 -17.95
CA LEU A 911 4.97 -19.17 -17.72
C LEU A 911 4.81 -18.40 -19.03
N SER A 912 3.61 -17.89 -19.26
CA SER A 912 3.31 -16.97 -20.37
C SER A 912 3.95 -15.60 -20.14
N SER A 913 4.12 -14.80 -21.20
CA SER A 913 4.66 -13.44 -21.10
C SER A 913 3.87 -12.55 -20.12
N GLU A 914 2.55 -12.70 -20.06
CA GLU A 914 1.70 -11.97 -19.11
C GLU A 914 1.94 -12.38 -17.65
N GLU A 915 2.30 -13.65 -17.39
CA GLU A 915 2.62 -14.14 -16.05
C GLU A 915 4.04 -13.74 -15.62
N GLU A 916 4.99 -13.66 -16.57
CA GLU A 916 6.33 -13.15 -16.30
C GLU A 916 6.32 -11.66 -15.97
N GLU A 917 5.61 -10.84 -16.75
CA GLU A 917 5.41 -9.41 -16.44
C GLU A 917 4.80 -9.23 -15.04
N PHE A 918 3.85 -10.10 -14.68
CA PHE A 918 3.23 -10.07 -13.36
C PHE A 918 4.21 -10.45 -12.24
N LEU A 919 5.06 -11.48 -12.44
CA LEU A 919 6.12 -11.84 -11.49
C LEU A 919 7.11 -10.69 -11.26
N GLU A 920 7.49 -9.97 -12.31
CA GLU A 920 8.38 -8.79 -12.21
C GLU A 920 7.72 -7.63 -11.47
N ALA A 921 6.44 -7.35 -11.76
CA ALA A 921 5.67 -6.33 -11.05
C ALA A 921 5.58 -6.65 -9.54
N LEU A 922 5.35 -7.92 -9.20
CA LEU A 922 5.37 -8.38 -7.81
C LEU A 922 6.75 -8.16 -7.17
N ALA A 923 7.84 -8.51 -7.84
CA ALA A 923 9.20 -8.27 -7.33
C ALA A 923 9.47 -6.78 -7.06
N THR A 924 8.97 -5.89 -7.92
CA THR A 924 9.07 -4.43 -7.69
C THR A 924 8.31 -4.02 -6.44
N GLN A 925 7.09 -4.53 -6.25
CA GLN A 925 6.30 -4.22 -5.06
C GLN A 925 6.93 -4.75 -3.76
N GLY A 926 7.50 -5.96 -3.81
CA GLY A 926 8.29 -6.51 -2.71
C GLY A 926 9.51 -5.65 -2.35
N SER A 927 10.14 -5.01 -3.35
CA SER A 927 11.26 -4.08 -3.10
C SER A 927 10.82 -2.84 -2.32
N ILE A 928 9.66 -2.27 -2.66
CA ILE A 928 9.08 -1.11 -1.97
C ILE A 928 8.75 -1.46 -0.51
N ALA A 929 8.15 -2.64 -0.27
CA ALA A 929 7.84 -3.11 1.08
C ALA A 929 9.07 -3.20 1.99
N ILE A 930 10.14 -3.80 1.46
CA ILE A 930 11.40 -3.98 2.19
C ILE A 930 12.08 -2.63 2.47
N GLU A 931 12.05 -1.69 1.52
CA GLU A 931 12.61 -0.35 1.74
C GLU A 931 11.86 0.38 2.86
N ASN A 932 10.52 0.37 2.82
CA ASN A 932 9.70 1.05 3.83
C ASN A 932 9.97 0.52 5.25
N SER A 933 10.04 -0.80 5.41
CA SER A 933 10.33 -1.39 6.72
C SER A 933 11.73 -1.04 7.23
N ARG A 934 12.75 -1.10 6.37
CA ARG A 934 14.13 -0.74 6.76
C ARG A 934 14.24 0.71 7.22
N LEU A 935 13.51 1.62 6.55
CA LEU A 935 13.51 3.03 6.92
C LEU A 935 12.80 3.28 8.24
N PHE A 936 11.69 2.58 8.49
CA PHE A 936 10.99 2.66 9.76
C PHE A 936 11.85 2.14 10.92
N GLU A 937 12.47 0.96 10.77
CA GLU A 937 13.40 0.40 11.76
C GLU A 937 14.59 1.33 12.02
N GLY A 938 15.17 1.91 10.95
CA GLY A 938 16.26 2.88 11.07
C GLY A 938 15.84 4.12 11.86
N LEU A 939 14.65 4.67 11.58
CA LEU A 939 14.12 5.83 12.30
C LEU A 939 13.90 5.52 13.78
N GLN A 940 13.39 4.33 14.10
CA GLN A 940 13.18 3.90 15.49
C GLN A 940 14.48 3.78 16.27
N ARG A 941 15.49 3.16 15.66
CA ARG A 941 16.81 3.02 16.26
C ARG A 941 17.45 4.39 16.52
N ALA A 942 17.39 5.29 15.54
CA ALA A 942 17.90 6.66 15.69
C ALA A 942 17.18 7.43 16.80
N LYS A 943 15.86 7.23 16.98
CA LYS A 943 15.10 7.82 18.09
C LYS A 943 15.61 7.32 19.45
N LEU A 944 15.79 6.01 19.62
CA LEU A 944 16.27 5.42 20.87
C LEU A 944 17.70 5.88 21.21
N GLU A 945 18.58 5.91 20.22
CA GLU A 945 19.97 6.37 20.39
C GLU A 945 20.02 7.84 20.84
N LEU A 946 19.10 8.67 20.35
CA LEU A 946 18.96 10.06 20.77
C LEU A 946 18.41 10.21 22.20
N GLU A 947 17.38 9.45 22.57
CA GLU A 947 16.87 9.45 23.94
C GLU A 947 17.97 9.09 24.95
N LEU A 948 18.80 8.11 24.61
CA LEU A 948 19.99 7.74 25.40
C LEU A 948 21.01 8.89 25.45
N ALA A 949 21.30 9.53 24.32
CA ALA A 949 22.24 10.65 24.25
C ALA A 949 21.78 11.87 25.06
N TYR A 950 20.47 12.15 25.09
CA TYR A 950 19.90 13.19 25.93
C TYR A 950 20.06 12.86 27.41
N ASP A 951 19.68 11.66 27.84
CA ASP A 951 19.83 11.24 29.24
C ASP A 951 21.28 11.33 29.71
N LEU A 952 22.25 10.97 28.86
CA LEU A 952 23.68 11.10 29.14
C LEU A 952 24.12 12.57 29.22
N THR A 953 23.58 13.44 28.37
CA THR A 953 23.81 14.90 28.45
C THR A 953 23.30 15.49 29.77
N LEU A 954 22.10 15.09 30.21
CA LEU A 954 21.54 15.55 31.49
C LEU A 954 22.39 15.11 32.68
N LEU A 955 22.86 13.87 32.66
CA LEU A 955 23.80 13.36 33.66
C LEU A 955 25.11 14.16 33.65
N GLY A 956 25.62 14.51 32.47
CA GLY A 956 26.79 15.36 32.32
C GLY A 956 26.61 16.75 32.97
N TRP A 957 25.45 17.39 32.79
CA TRP A 957 25.15 18.68 33.44
C TRP A 957 25.05 18.57 34.96
N ALA A 958 24.37 17.55 35.46
CA ALA A 958 24.26 17.31 36.89
C ALA A 958 25.64 17.08 37.53
N GLN A 959 26.49 16.29 36.87
CA GLN A 959 27.86 16.06 37.29
C GLN A 959 28.69 17.34 37.28
N ALA A 960 28.57 18.18 36.24
CA ALA A 960 29.29 19.47 36.18
C ALA A 960 28.92 20.39 37.37
N VAL A 961 27.66 20.34 37.83
CA VAL A 961 27.21 21.06 39.03
C VAL A 961 27.85 20.48 40.30
N GLU A 962 27.82 19.14 40.49
CA GLU A 962 28.48 18.48 41.63
C GLU A 962 29.97 18.82 41.70
N MET A 963 30.65 18.81 40.55
CA MET A 963 32.07 19.15 40.44
C MET A 963 32.38 20.57 40.91
N ARG A 964 31.41 21.48 40.80
CA ARG A 964 31.53 22.89 41.16
C ARG A 964 31.09 23.16 42.60
N ASP A 965 30.07 22.48 43.11
CA ASP A 965 29.46 22.76 44.43
C ASP A 965 30.14 22.05 45.62
N GLN A 966 31.20 21.26 45.39
CA GLN A 966 31.88 20.47 46.43
C GLN A 966 30.94 19.50 47.19
N GLU A 967 29.84 19.08 46.56
CA GLU A 967 29.00 18.01 47.09
C GLU A 967 29.69 16.65 46.96
N THR A 968 29.28 15.67 47.79
CA THR A 968 29.89 14.34 47.76
C THR A 968 29.66 13.67 46.41
N ALA A 969 30.72 13.14 45.80
CA ALA A 969 30.63 12.35 44.58
C ALA A 969 29.54 11.25 44.68
N GLY A 970 28.67 11.20 43.66
CA GLY A 970 27.59 10.22 43.56
C GLY A 970 26.32 10.56 44.33
N HIS A 971 26.20 11.75 44.90
CA HIS A 971 24.97 12.23 45.56
C HIS A 971 23.76 12.16 44.62
N THR A 972 23.85 12.77 43.44
CA THR A 972 22.79 12.83 42.42
C THR A 972 22.27 11.44 42.07
N GLN A 973 23.18 10.46 41.96
CA GLN A 973 22.80 9.09 41.62
C GLN A 973 22.02 8.42 42.76
N ARG A 974 22.49 8.55 44.01
CA ARG A 974 21.82 7.97 45.19
C ARG A 974 20.43 8.56 45.38
N VAL A 975 20.29 9.89 45.33
CA VAL A 975 18.98 10.54 45.49
C VAL A 975 18.03 10.17 44.36
N THR A 976 18.51 10.08 43.12
CA THR A 976 17.69 9.67 41.97
C THR A 976 17.18 8.23 42.13
N GLU A 977 18.05 7.28 42.49
CA GLU A 977 17.67 5.87 42.67
C GLU A 977 16.66 5.68 43.79
N LEU A 978 16.87 6.33 44.95
CA LEU A 978 15.95 6.26 46.07
C LEU A 978 14.60 6.93 45.73
N THR A 979 14.61 8.02 44.96
CA THR A 979 13.39 8.74 44.56
C THR A 979 12.53 7.88 43.66
N LEU A 980 13.13 7.17 42.70
CA LEU A 980 12.42 6.24 41.85
C LEU A 980 11.86 5.05 42.62
N LYS A 981 12.60 4.51 43.60
CA LYS A 981 12.11 3.43 44.47
C LYS A 981 10.89 3.87 45.27
N LEU A 982 10.95 5.04 45.93
CA LEU A 982 9.85 5.56 46.73
C LEU A 982 8.63 5.90 45.86
N ALA A 983 8.84 6.53 44.71
CA ALA A 983 7.77 6.85 43.77
C ALA A 983 7.03 5.60 43.26
N ARG A 984 7.75 4.50 42.97
CA ARG A 984 7.14 3.21 42.61
C ARG A 984 6.29 2.64 43.74
N GLN A 985 6.78 2.68 44.97
CA GLN A 985 6.02 2.19 46.13
C GLN A 985 4.75 3.00 46.38
N MET A 986 4.78 4.30 46.08
CA MET A 986 3.62 5.18 46.17
C MET A 986 2.65 5.06 44.98
N GLY A 987 2.95 4.19 44.00
CA GLY A 987 2.05 3.88 42.89
C GLY A 987 2.07 4.88 41.72
N LEU A 988 3.16 5.64 41.54
CA LEU A 988 3.29 6.52 40.37
C LEU A 988 3.37 5.69 39.06
N PRO A 989 2.72 6.13 37.96
CA PRO A 989 2.80 5.47 36.67
C PRO A 989 4.24 5.42 36.14
N GLU A 990 4.63 4.33 35.47
CA GLU A 990 5.99 4.19 34.89
C GLU A 990 6.31 5.29 33.85
N GLU A 991 5.30 5.85 33.19
CA GLU A 991 5.48 6.98 32.27
C GLU A 991 5.94 8.28 32.97
N ASP A 992 5.56 8.48 34.23
CA ASP A 992 5.94 9.68 35.00
C ASP A 992 7.29 9.50 35.70
N LEU A 993 7.73 8.25 35.91
CA LEU A 993 9.02 7.95 36.53
C LEU A 993 10.21 8.41 35.69
N GLU A 994 10.09 8.44 34.36
CA GLU A 994 11.14 8.95 33.49
C GLU A 994 11.33 10.47 33.67
N HIS A 995 10.24 11.21 33.82
CA HIS A 995 10.29 12.65 34.10
C HIS A 995 10.79 12.95 35.51
N LEU A 996 10.36 12.14 36.49
CA LEU A 996 10.83 12.21 37.87
C LEU A 996 12.33 11.92 37.98
N ARG A 997 12.83 10.91 37.24
CA ARG A 997 14.27 10.60 37.13
C ARG A 997 15.05 11.81 36.62
N ARG A 998 14.61 12.41 35.51
CA ARG A 998 15.26 13.60 34.92
C ARG A 998 15.21 14.80 35.87
N GLY A 999 14.10 14.99 36.58
CA GLY A 999 13.94 16.07 37.56
C GLY A 999 14.87 15.90 38.76
N ALA A 1000 15.03 14.66 39.25
CA ALA A 1000 15.96 14.33 40.33
C ALA A 1000 17.42 14.52 39.92
N ILE A 1001 17.80 14.11 38.70
CA ILE A 1001 19.15 14.34 38.16
C ILE A 1001 19.47 15.84 38.12
N LEU A 1002 18.50 16.68 37.73
CA LEU A 1002 18.71 18.10 37.48
C LEU A 1002 18.31 19.00 38.66
N HIS A 1003 18.03 18.45 39.85
CA HIS A 1003 17.43 19.20 40.96
C HIS A 1003 18.22 20.47 41.31
N ASP A 1004 19.54 20.35 41.33
CA ASP A 1004 20.47 21.42 41.70
C ASP A 1004 21.10 22.16 40.53
N VAL A 1005 20.67 21.87 39.31
CA VAL A 1005 21.34 22.38 38.10
C VAL A 1005 21.40 23.92 38.09
N GLY A 1006 20.43 24.60 38.71
CA GLY A 1006 20.41 26.05 38.82
C GLY A 1006 21.53 26.67 39.67
N LYS A 1007 22.29 25.87 40.44
CA LYS A 1007 23.49 26.32 41.15
C LYS A 1007 24.56 26.82 40.18
N LEU A 1008 24.51 26.42 38.90
CA LEU A 1008 25.39 27.00 37.87
C LEU A 1008 25.25 28.53 37.73
N GLY A 1009 24.08 29.11 38.05
CA GLY A 1009 23.88 30.55 38.01
C GLY A 1009 24.26 31.30 39.29
N VAL A 1010 24.75 30.60 40.33
CA VAL A 1010 25.19 31.21 41.59
C VAL A 1010 26.66 31.64 41.49
N PRO A 1011 27.06 32.86 41.88
CA PRO A 1011 28.46 33.30 41.80
C PRO A 1011 29.40 32.46 42.67
N ASP A 1012 30.63 32.21 42.19
CA ASP A 1012 31.64 31.42 42.91
C ASP A 1012 31.97 31.96 44.30
N ALA A 1013 31.95 33.29 44.47
CA ALA A 1013 32.19 33.92 45.77
C ALA A 1013 31.14 33.54 46.83
N VAL A 1014 29.96 33.10 46.40
CA VAL A 1014 28.86 32.62 47.25
C VAL A 1014 28.90 31.09 47.33
N LEU A 1015 28.99 30.41 46.18
CA LEU A 1015 28.93 28.94 46.08
C LEU A 1015 30.11 28.26 46.79
N LEU A 1016 31.33 28.78 46.60
CA LEU A 1016 32.57 28.18 47.11
C LEU A 1016 33.04 28.76 48.44
N LYS A 1017 32.20 29.57 49.11
CA LYS A 1017 32.61 30.30 50.32
C LYS A 1017 32.94 29.33 51.46
N PRO A 1018 34.17 29.35 52.02
CA PRO A 1018 34.56 28.46 53.12
C PRO A 1018 34.07 29.04 54.47
N GLY A 1019 32.76 29.14 54.66
CA GLY A 1019 32.14 29.68 55.87
C GLY A 1019 30.65 30.01 55.69
N SER A 1020 30.01 30.52 56.74
CA SER A 1020 28.59 30.88 56.72
C SER A 1020 28.29 31.98 55.70
N LEU A 1021 27.18 31.83 54.97
CA LEU A 1021 26.66 32.87 54.08
C LEU A 1021 25.97 33.99 54.89
N SER A 1022 26.17 35.24 54.49
CA SER A 1022 25.38 36.40 54.97
C SER A 1022 23.94 36.34 54.44
N GLU A 1023 23.04 37.18 54.95
CA GLU A 1023 21.65 37.21 54.42
C GLU A 1023 21.59 37.59 52.93
N GLU A 1024 22.48 38.49 52.48
CA GLU A 1024 22.58 38.91 51.07
C GLU A 1024 23.08 37.76 50.18
N GLU A 1025 24.05 36.99 50.66
CA GLU A 1025 24.57 35.81 49.98
C GLU A 1025 23.55 34.66 49.97
N TRP A 1026 22.80 34.46 51.06
CA TRP A 1026 21.70 33.51 51.12
C TRP A 1026 20.57 33.87 50.15
N ALA A 1027 20.29 35.16 49.97
CA ALA A 1027 19.32 35.63 48.97
C ALA A 1027 19.76 35.32 47.53
N LEU A 1028 21.06 35.24 47.26
CA LEU A 1028 21.60 34.77 45.98
C LEU A 1028 21.52 33.24 45.87
N MET A 1029 21.87 32.49 46.92
CA MET A 1029 21.80 31.02 46.92
C MET A 1029 20.36 30.51 46.70
N ARG A 1030 19.34 31.13 47.32
CA ARG A 1030 17.93 30.75 47.16
C ARG A 1030 17.35 30.98 45.75
N LYS A 1031 18.11 31.59 44.84
CA LYS A 1031 17.67 31.77 43.45
C LYS A 1031 17.87 30.51 42.61
N HIS A 1032 18.68 29.54 43.03
CA HIS A 1032 18.99 28.39 42.20
C HIS A 1032 17.76 27.58 41.74
N PRO A 1033 16.65 27.40 42.50
CA PRO A 1033 15.47 26.71 41.96
C PRO A 1033 14.78 27.53 40.86
N THR A 1034 14.75 28.87 41.01
CA THR A 1034 14.22 29.79 40.00
C THR A 1034 15.09 29.80 38.75
N LEU A 1035 16.42 29.75 38.91
CA LEU A 1035 17.38 29.65 37.82
C LEU A 1035 17.27 28.30 37.11
N ALA A 1036 17.08 27.20 37.85
CA ALA A 1036 16.83 25.87 37.29
C ALA A 1036 15.53 25.87 36.46
N HIS A 1037 14.44 26.47 36.97
CA HIS A 1037 13.21 26.62 36.20
C HIS A 1037 13.41 27.47 34.93
N GLN A 1038 14.07 28.63 35.05
CA GLN A 1038 14.36 29.50 33.91
C GLN A 1038 15.18 28.79 32.84
N TRP A 1039 16.18 28.00 33.25
CA TRP A 1039 17.00 27.20 32.36
C TRP A 1039 16.17 26.10 31.68
N LEU A 1040 15.55 25.22 32.47
CA LEU A 1040 14.99 23.98 31.97
C LEU A 1040 13.63 24.17 31.26
N SER A 1041 12.89 25.25 31.52
CA SER A 1041 11.56 25.50 30.94
C SER A 1041 11.54 25.74 29.43
N GLY A 1042 12.67 26.18 28.86
CA GLY A 1042 12.86 26.33 27.42
C GLY A 1042 13.02 25.00 26.67
N ILE A 1043 13.32 23.90 27.38
CA ILE A 1043 13.62 22.59 26.78
C ILE A 1043 12.33 21.74 26.76
N PRO A 1044 11.73 21.48 25.57
CA PRO A 1044 10.38 20.89 25.50
C PRO A 1044 10.22 19.55 26.23
N PHE A 1045 11.22 18.66 26.12
CA PHE A 1045 11.17 17.33 26.72
C PHE A 1045 11.39 17.32 28.26
N LEU A 1046 11.87 18.43 28.84
CA LEU A 1046 12.12 18.57 30.28
C LEU A 1046 10.99 19.29 31.04
N ARG A 1047 9.98 19.82 30.35
CA ARG A 1047 8.89 20.58 31.00
C ARG A 1047 8.22 19.83 32.15
N LYS A 1048 7.96 18.52 31.96
CA LYS A 1048 7.38 17.66 33.01
C LYS A 1048 8.35 17.35 34.14
N ALA A 1049 9.66 17.41 33.90
CA ALA A 1049 10.70 17.18 34.91
C ALA A 1049 10.95 18.40 35.83
N LEU A 1050 10.37 19.57 35.52
CA LEU A 1050 10.57 20.84 36.26
C LEU A 1050 10.07 20.82 37.70
N ALA A 1051 9.15 19.91 38.03
CA ALA A 1051 8.53 19.83 39.34
C ALA A 1051 9.58 19.79 40.46
N ILE A 1052 10.61 18.96 40.31
CA ILE A 1052 11.67 18.78 41.33
C ILE A 1052 12.63 19.98 41.36
N PRO A 1053 13.34 20.37 40.27
CA PRO A 1053 14.30 21.46 40.33
C PRO A 1053 13.71 22.79 40.78
N TYR A 1054 12.42 23.04 40.49
CA TYR A 1054 11.78 24.30 40.88
C TYR A 1054 11.20 24.32 42.30
N ALA A 1055 10.91 23.15 42.89
CA ALA A 1055 10.14 23.07 44.13
C ALA A 1055 10.73 22.17 45.23
N HIS A 1056 11.90 21.55 45.03
CA HIS A 1056 12.50 20.64 46.03
C HIS A 1056 12.87 21.31 47.37
N HIS A 1057 12.92 22.64 47.42
CA HIS A 1057 13.12 23.42 48.65
C HIS A 1057 11.84 24.04 49.23
N GLU A 1058 10.68 23.76 48.66
CA GLU A 1058 9.40 24.10 49.28
C GLU A 1058 9.20 23.24 50.55
N ARG A 1059 8.51 23.79 51.55
CA ARG A 1059 8.28 23.10 52.83
C ARG A 1059 6.78 22.92 53.01
N TRP A 1060 6.36 21.76 53.53
CA TRP A 1060 4.94 21.43 53.71
C TRP A 1060 4.13 22.52 54.46
N ASP A 1061 4.75 23.21 55.43
CA ASP A 1061 4.15 24.29 56.20
C ASP A 1061 4.04 25.65 55.48
N GLY A 1062 4.67 25.80 54.31
CA GLY A 1062 4.72 27.03 53.52
C GLY A 1062 5.93 27.94 53.79
N SER A 1063 6.87 27.52 54.65
CA SER A 1063 8.08 28.30 54.99
C SER A 1063 9.25 28.12 54.02
N GLY A 1064 9.06 27.34 52.95
CA GLY A 1064 10.08 27.05 51.93
C GLY A 1064 10.24 28.13 50.87
N TYR A 1065 11.02 27.82 49.84
CA TYR A 1065 11.31 28.70 48.70
C TYR A 1065 11.37 27.86 47.40
N PRO A 1066 11.25 28.46 46.20
CA PRO A 1066 11.21 29.89 45.87
C PRO A 1066 9.82 30.57 45.94
N ARG A 1067 8.73 29.80 46.00
CA ARG A 1067 7.35 30.33 45.89
C ARG A 1067 6.57 30.30 47.21
N GLY A 1068 7.04 29.58 48.23
CA GLY A 1068 6.34 29.47 49.52
C GLY A 1068 5.06 28.64 49.41
N LEU A 1069 5.10 27.57 48.61
CA LEU A 1069 3.97 26.68 48.41
C LEU A 1069 3.70 25.87 49.69
N LYS A 1070 2.42 25.58 49.96
CA LYS A 1070 1.97 24.91 51.19
C LYS A 1070 1.16 23.66 50.88
N GLY A 1071 1.42 22.57 51.61
CA GLY A 1071 0.71 21.30 51.47
C GLY A 1071 0.76 20.74 50.05
N GLU A 1072 -0.38 20.28 49.55
CA GLU A 1072 -0.55 19.69 48.21
C GLU A 1072 -0.35 20.68 47.05
N ALA A 1073 -0.21 21.99 47.32
CA ALA A 1073 0.20 22.94 46.29
C ALA A 1073 1.64 22.67 45.79
N ILE A 1074 2.44 21.94 46.57
CA ILE A 1074 3.76 21.45 46.17
C ILE A 1074 3.57 20.20 45.29
N PRO A 1075 4.16 20.13 44.08
CA PRO A 1075 4.09 18.93 43.23
C PRO A 1075 4.53 17.67 43.99
N LEU A 1076 3.84 16.55 43.76
CA LEU A 1076 4.11 15.29 44.49
C LEU A 1076 5.56 14.82 44.28
N GLU A 1077 6.08 14.97 43.06
CA GLU A 1077 7.44 14.63 42.67
C GLU A 1077 8.47 15.37 43.53
N ALA A 1078 8.24 16.66 43.78
CA ALA A 1078 9.09 17.49 44.64
C ALA A 1078 8.97 17.12 46.12
N ARG A 1079 7.76 16.75 46.59
CA ARG A 1079 7.54 16.27 47.97
C ARG A 1079 8.28 14.95 48.23
N ILE A 1080 8.23 14.02 47.27
CA ILE A 1080 8.98 12.76 47.30
C ILE A 1080 10.48 13.03 47.34
N PHE A 1081 10.97 13.85 46.42
CA PHE A 1081 12.40 14.16 46.31
C PHE A 1081 12.96 14.88 47.54
N ALA A 1082 12.23 15.85 48.11
CA ALA A 1082 12.69 16.64 49.26
C ALA A 1082 13.01 15.80 50.52
N VAL A 1083 12.25 14.71 50.75
CA VAL A 1083 12.54 13.77 51.85
C VAL A 1083 13.89 13.07 51.64
N ILE A 1084 14.15 12.68 50.40
CA ILE A 1084 15.30 11.87 50.00
C ILE A 1084 16.57 12.70 49.94
N ASP A 1085 16.49 13.90 49.37
CA ASP A 1085 17.60 14.84 49.32
C ASP A 1085 18.10 15.19 50.73
N VAL A 1086 17.17 15.51 51.64
CA VAL A 1086 17.54 15.78 53.04
C VAL A 1086 18.06 14.52 53.75
N TYR A 1087 17.49 13.35 53.48
CA TYR A 1087 18.01 12.09 54.03
C TYR A 1087 19.46 11.86 53.63
N ASP A 1088 19.77 11.90 52.32
CA ASP A 1088 21.14 11.68 51.81
C ASP A 1088 22.11 12.76 52.35
N ALA A 1089 21.66 14.01 52.44
CA ALA A 1089 22.44 15.10 53.01
C ALA A 1089 22.76 14.91 54.51
N LEU A 1090 21.89 14.24 55.27
CA LEU A 1090 22.12 13.94 56.69
C LEU A 1090 23.02 12.71 56.88
N THR A 1091 22.94 11.72 55.99
CA THR A 1091 23.67 10.44 56.11
C THR A 1091 25.00 10.40 55.35
N SER A 1092 25.36 11.47 54.64
CA SER A 1092 26.63 11.58 53.90
C SER A 1092 27.62 12.52 54.60
N ASP A 1093 28.92 12.23 54.48
CA ASP A 1093 29.99 13.08 55.03
C ASP A 1093 30.16 14.34 54.19
N ARG A 1094 30.05 15.54 54.79
CA ARG A 1094 30.27 16.83 54.11
C ARG A 1094 31.55 17.51 54.60
N PRO A 1095 32.21 18.38 53.82
CA PRO A 1095 33.51 19.01 54.16
C PRO A 1095 33.61 19.68 55.54
N TYR A 1096 32.47 20.10 56.12
CA TYR A 1096 32.38 20.76 57.42
C TYR A 1096 31.52 20.02 58.44
N ARG A 1097 31.02 18.80 58.12
CA ARG A 1097 30.08 18.06 58.98
C ARG A 1097 30.14 16.53 58.73
N PRO A 1098 30.38 15.71 59.77
CA PRO A 1098 30.31 14.25 59.64
C PRO A 1098 28.85 13.75 59.47
N ALA A 1099 28.71 12.63 58.76
CA ALA A 1099 27.45 11.93 58.55
C ALA A 1099 26.75 11.57 59.87
N TRP A 1100 25.42 11.65 59.89
CA TRP A 1100 24.62 11.18 61.02
C TRP A 1100 24.43 9.67 60.96
N PRO A 1101 24.34 9.00 62.13
CA PRO A 1101 23.83 7.64 62.19
C PRO A 1101 22.43 7.56 61.57
N ARG A 1102 22.17 6.50 60.80
CA ARG A 1102 20.92 6.30 60.06
C ARG A 1102 19.68 6.44 60.95
N GLU A 1103 19.68 5.85 62.15
CA GLU A 1103 18.54 5.91 63.07
C GLU A 1103 18.20 7.36 63.47
N LYS A 1104 19.23 8.17 63.71
CA LYS A 1104 19.08 9.59 64.04
C LYS A 1104 18.52 10.39 62.87
N ALA A 1105 18.92 10.08 61.63
CA ALA A 1105 18.38 10.70 60.43
C ALA A 1105 16.90 10.35 60.22
N LEU A 1106 16.52 9.07 60.43
CA LEU A 1106 15.13 8.62 60.34
C LEU A 1106 14.23 9.23 61.42
N GLU A 1107 14.71 9.35 62.67
CA GLU A 1107 14.00 10.08 63.73
C GLU A 1107 13.78 11.54 63.37
N TYR A 1108 14.81 12.22 62.84
CA TYR A 1108 14.68 13.61 62.40
C TYR A 1108 13.62 13.77 61.30
N ILE A 1109 13.62 12.90 60.28
CA ILE A 1109 12.61 12.94 59.21
C ILE A 1109 11.20 12.74 59.78
N ARG A 1110 11.03 11.84 60.75
CA ARG A 1110 9.75 11.62 61.44
C ARG A 1110 9.29 12.87 62.21
N GLU A 1111 10.19 13.56 62.91
CA GLU A 1111 9.89 14.81 63.65
C GLU A 1111 9.53 16.00 62.75
N GLN A 1112 10.02 15.99 61.51
CA GLN A 1112 9.77 17.01 60.49
C GLN A 1112 8.53 16.72 59.62
N SER A 1113 7.88 15.57 59.82
CA SER A 1113 6.60 15.21 59.19
C SER A 1113 5.52 16.26 59.52
N GLY A 1114 4.84 16.76 58.49
CA GLY A 1114 3.82 17.81 58.61
C GLY A 1114 4.38 19.22 58.84
N LYS A 1115 5.71 19.39 58.86
CA LYS A 1115 6.40 20.70 58.92
C LYS A 1115 7.21 20.92 57.65
N GLN A 1116 8.33 20.21 57.53
CA GLN A 1116 9.18 20.26 56.33
C GLN A 1116 8.62 19.34 55.25
N PHE A 1117 8.21 18.14 55.63
CA PHE A 1117 7.88 17.05 54.72
C PHE A 1117 6.40 16.70 54.74
N ASP A 1118 5.91 16.19 53.62
CA ASP A 1118 4.59 15.61 53.49
C ASP A 1118 4.44 14.37 54.41
N PRO A 1119 3.44 14.33 55.30
CA PRO A 1119 3.20 13.18 56.18
C PRO A 1119 3.02 11.84 55.46
N GLU A 1120 2.38 11.83 54.29
CA GLU A 1120 2.12 10.59 53.53
C GLU A 1120 3.39 10.05 52.89
N VAL A 1121 4.22 10.95 52.33
CA VAL A 1121 5.54 10.60 51.77
C VAL A 1121 6.46 10.07 52.87
N VAL A 1122 6.48 10.70 54.05
CA VAL A 1122 7.31 10.24 55.18
C VAL A 1122 6.89 8.84 55.64
N ALA A 1123 5.59 8.55 55.69
CA ALA A 1123 5.10 7.21 56.03
C ALA A 1123 5.61 6.16 55.04
N ALA A 1124 5.44 6.40 53.73
CA ALA A 1124 5.91 5.51 52.68
C ALA A 1124 7.45 5.34 52.70
N PHE A 1125 8.20 6.42 52.96
CA PHE A 1125 9.66 6.37 53.05
C PHE A 1125 10.15 5.53 54.22
N LEU A 1126 9.53 5.67 55.40
CA LEU A 1126 9.89 4.86 56.57
C LEU A 1126 9.58 3.38 56.33
N GLU A 1127 8.47 3.06 55.67
CA GLU A 1127 8.17 1.68 55.26
C GLU A 1127 9.21 1.12 54.29
N LEU A 1128 9.61 1.89 53.27
CA LEU A 1128 10.68 1.52 52.32
C LEU A 1128 11.98 1.17 53.06
N MET A 1129 12.39 2.03 54.01
CA MET A 1129 13.61 1.85 54.79
C MET A 1129 13.56 0.63 55.71
N HIS A 1130 12.39 0.32 56.29
CA HIS A 1130 12.17 -0.88 57.09
C HIS A 1130 12.18 -2.17 56.25
N ALA A 1131 11.63 -2.13 55.03
CA ALA A 1131 11.63 -3.27 54.12
C ALA A 1131 13.04 -3.68 53.67
N GLU A 1132 13.92 -2.71 53.39
CA GLU A 1132 15.32 -2.97 53.04
C GLU A 1132 16.09 -3.68 54.18
N ASP A 1133 15.82 -3.32 55.45
CA ASP A 1133 16.44 -3.96 56.63
C ASP A 1133 16.02 -5.43 56.83
N SER A 1134 14.79 -5.78 56.43
CA SER A 1134 14.30 -7.17 56.46
C SER A 1134 14.80 -8.04 55.29
N SER A 1135 15.30 -7.44 54.21
CA SER A 1135 15.83 -8.16 53.04
C SER A 1135 17.35 -8.38 53.11
N ALA A 1136 18.06 -7.61 53.94
CA ALA A 1136 19.50 -7.69 54.16
C ALA A 1136 19.92 -8.56 55.37
N ARG A 1137 18.94 -9.16 56.07
CA ARG A 1137 19.13 -10.19 57.11
C ARG A 1137 18.74 -11.55 56.58
#